data_AF-A0A970VF86-F1
#
_entry.id   AF-A0A970VF86-F1
#
_cell.length_a   1.000
_cell.length_b   1.000
_cell.length_c   1.000
_cell.angle_alpha   90.00
_cell.angle_beta   90.00
_cell.angle_gamma   90.00
#
_symmetry.space_group_name_H-M   'P 1'
#
loop_
_entity.id
_entity.type
_entity.pdbx_description
1 polymer ?
#
loop_
_entity_poly.entity_id
_entity_poly.type
_entity_poly.pdbx_seq_one_letter_code
_entity_poly.pdbx_strand_id
1 'polypeptide(L)'
;MVVPNENKNGMLFEAANIEEAIIKAEKHYKCGRKALRVYTLKPPISFLWGAIRKPGIYRIEKLHREKMEAVSAFRPVDGTVEIIGGLIKVKDPVNGGRYPSIIVNDPNIDVYINNKKAVGPCVVTEKDWINVVAKVVEPKIRIDVKLSRDRMEAILEVEKIPGRKYFLRDVEACNTLFICGDYKEIQPPDVSLKQCVDELVNKGVAPEIIQMDRIRDLLELPHGGSCVVAKGVPPVHGINSCIKYYFSQHSYRNPNLDMDGRVDIMDHTVIPTVKVGDVLAEKLISAIPGKDGMTVTGEPVKAKPGKELIFKAGKGTILLDDKKIIAAISGRPVLYKGIVSVMPILTIAGDVDVDTGNIRFDGDVVIRGNVKEGLRVTAGGNVLIGGNCYHAVIRAGGSIRIWGKVINCKVSAGVDMIMHLFVIPAIGNIKHILSTVVERIASAYPSRLERGVGHMVYTILNESKKLKKLVEDMENMLLYTESEDAERASAVISKIKKELFGTNALHIRTLDQIKEICAFLEEQEDLLRKRHIASTNITLEYCENSVIQCSGSITVMGRGSYRSNLIAKNHILQKRADGVVIGGALVAGKMIKAGIVGSTAGIKTYCRILDADGSFKATQCHLNTIIRVGEQVTTY
;
A
#
# COMPACT_ATOMS: atom_id res chain seq x y z
N MET A 1 17.83 -51.78 25.17
CA MET A 1 17.98 -53.24 24.99
C MET A 1 19.44 -53.57 25.25
N VAL A 2 19.73 -54.28 26.33
CA VAL A 2 21.10 -54.64 26.73
C VAL A 2 21.42 -55.97 26.08
N VAL A 3 22.43 -56.01 25.21
CA VAL A 3 22.99 -57.26 24.69
C VAL A 3 24.16 -57.64 25.61
N PRO A 4 24.09 -58.74 26.38
CA PRO A 4 25.17 -59.12 27.27
C PRO A 4 26.21 -59.91 26.46
N ASN A 5 27.43 -59.40 26.39
CA ASN A 5 28.58 -60.14 25.88
C ASN A 5 29.55 -60.33 27.06
N GLU A 6 29.25 -61.32 27.90
CA GLU A 6 30.11 -61.72 29.00
C GLU A 6 31.31 -62.49 28.45
N ASN A 7 32.43 -61.79 28.28
CA ASN A 7 33.74 -62.41 28.34
C ASN A 7 34.80 -61.40 28.79
N LYS A 8 35.28 -61.58 30.03
CA LYS A 8 36.52 -61.08 30.65
C LYS A 8 36.89 -59.57 30.60
N ASN A 9 36.07 -58.68 30.05
CA ASN A 9 36.28 -57.23 30.07
C ASN A 9 35.01 -56.51 30.59
N GLY A 10 35.12 -55.52 31.47
CA GLY A 10 34.01 -54.94 32.26
C GLY A 10 32.75 -54.47 31.53
N MET A 11 31.69 -54.20 32.30
CA MET A 11 30.39 -53.77 31.77
C MET A 11 30.38 -52.27 31.44
N LEU A 12 29.65 -51.90 30.39
CA LEU A 12 29.52 -50.52 29.93
C LEU A 12 28.30 -49.82 30.55
N PHE A 13 28.50 -48.58 31.00
CA PHE A 13 27.49 -47.72 31.59
C PHE A 13 27.44 -46.39 30.84
N GLU A 14 26.25 -46.00 30.39
CA GLU A 14 25.99 -44.67 29.82
C GLU A 14 25.51 -43.71 30.91
N ALA A 15 26.19 -42.58 31.05
CA ALA A 15 25.89 -41.59 32.09
C ALA A 15 26.33 -40.17 31.70
N ALA A 16 25.73 -39.15 32.31
CA ALA A 16 26.07 -37.76 32.01
C ALA A 16 27.43 -37.34 32.61
N ASN A 17 27.94 -38.06 33.61
CA ASN A 17 29.25 -37.88 34.21
C ASN A 17 29.72 -39.16 34.93
N ILE A 18 30.95 -39.15 35.44
CA ILE A 18 31.58 -40.28 36.13
C ILE A 18 30.82 -40.65 37.42
N GLU A 19 30.35 -39.66 38.18
CA GLU A 19 29.61 -39.85 39.44
C GLU A 19 28.35 -40.70 39.22
N GLU A 20 27.56 -40.34 38.19
CA GLU A 20 26.33 -41.02 37.84
C GLU A 20 26.61 -42.43 37.29
N ALA A 21 27.70 -42.62 36.53
CA ALA A 21 28.13 -43.94 36.09
C ALA A 21 28.47 -44.86 37.26
N ILE A 22 29.16 -44.33 38.28
CA ILE A 22 29.52 -45.05 39.50
C ILE A 22 28.27 -45.45 40.27
N ILE A 23 27.32 -44.55 40.49
CA ILE A 23 26.07 -44.85 41.22
C ILE A 23 25.28 -45.95 40.50
N LYS A 24 25.19 -45.89 39.16
CA LYS A 24 24.56 -46.93 38.36
C LYS A 24 25.28 -48.28 38.51
N ALA A 25 26.60 -48.28 38.53
CA ALA A 25 27.41 -49.48 38.73
C ALA A 25 27.33 -50.03 40.17
N GLU A 26 27.30 -49.20 41.21
CA GLU A 26 27.10 -49.63 42.60
C GLU A 26 25.76 -50.35 42.77
N LYS A 27 24.70 -49.81 42.14
CA LYS A 27 23.37 -50.42 42.13
C LYS A 27 23.33 -51.73 41.34
N HIS A 28 24.00 -51.76 40.17
CA HIS A 28 24.05 -52.95 39.33
C HIS A 28 24.84 -54.09 39.99
N TYR A 29 26.05 -53.79 40.49
CA TYR A 29 26.96 -54.77 41.09
C TYR A 29 26.72 -55.04 42.57
N LYS A 30 25.82 -54.28 43.21
CA LYS A 30 25.50 -54.32 44.66
C LYS A 30 26.76 -54.26 45.53
N CYS A 31 27.60 -53.26 45.29
CA CYS A 31 28.84 -53.03 46.06
C CYS A 31 29.11 -51.52 46.20
N GLY A 32 29.92 -51.12 47.19
CA GLY A 32 30.31 -49.73 47.36
C GLY A 32 31.40 -49.26 46.40
N ARG A 33 31.51 -47.94 46.19
CA ARG A 33 32.39 -47.26 45.23
C ARG A 33 33.85 -47.69 45.29
N LYS A 34 34.34 -48.07 46.47
CA LYS A 34 35.72 -48.56 46.68
C LYS A 34 36.00 -49.91 46.02
N ALA A 35 34.97 -50.67 45.64
CA ALA A 35 35.08 -51.98 44.98
C ALA A 35 34.87 -51.91 43.46
N LEU A 36 34.91 -50.71 42.86
CA LEU A 36 34.69 -50.48 41.43
C LEU A 36 35.91 -49.82 40.80
N ARG A 37 36.30 -50.26 39.61
CA ARG A 37 37.32 -49.61 38.77
C ARG A 37 36.65 -49.05 37.53
N VAL A 38 36.84 -47.75 37.29
CA VAL A 38 36.11 -47.01 36.25
C VAL A 38 37.08 -46.57 35.16
N TYR A 39 36.73 -46.87 33.91
CA TYR A 39 37.43 -46.45 32.71
C TYR A 39 36.50 -45.58 31.87
N THR A 40 36.87 -44.33 31.63
CA THR A 40 36.14 -43.46 30.69
C THR A 40 36.55 -43.83 29.27
N LEU A 41 35.67 -44.49 28.51
CA LEU A 41 35.93 -44.82 27.11
C LEU A 41 35.57 -43.66 26.18
N LYS A 42 34.48 -42.96 26.50
CA LYS A 42 34.04 -41.78 25.76
C LYS A 42 33.45 -40.74 26.70
N PRO A 43 34.04 -39.53 26.81
CA PRO A 43 33.49 -38.49 27.67
C PRO A 43 32.14 -37.97 27.11
N PRO A 44 31.26 -37.45 27.98
CA PRO A 44 30.00 -36.83 27.57
C PRO A 44 30.28 -35.59 26.72
N ILE A 45 29.46 -35.36 25.70
CA ILE A 45 29.60 -34.21 24.80
C ILE A 45 28.37 -33.31 24.97
N SER A 46 28.64 -32.02 25.20
CA SER A 46 27.67 -30.94 25.26
C SER A 46 27.94 -29.98 24.11
N PHE A 47 26.94 -29.75 23.25
CA PHE A 47 27.02 -28.77 22.17
C PHE A 47 25.84 -27.81 22.26
N LEU A 48 25.97 -26.59 21.70
CA LEU A 48 24.94 -25.55 21.71
C LEU A 48 24.43 -25.21 23.12
N TRP A 49 25.33 -24.73 23.99
CA TRP A 49 24.97 -24.26 25.35
C TRP A 49 24.10 -25.26 26.15
N GLY A 50 24.32 -26.56 25.94
CA GLY A 50 23.67 -27.63 26.71
C GLY A 50 22.31 -28.12 26.21
N ALA A 51 21.82 -27.66 25.04
CA ALA A 51 20.53 -28.06 24.48
C ALA A 51 20.49 -29.52 23.98
N ILE A 52 21.64 -30.08 23.59
CA ILE A 52 21.78 -31.48 23.20
C ILE A 52 22.92 -32.09 24.01
N ARG A 53 22.58 -33.06 24.88
CA ARG A 53 23.54 -33.79 25.71
C ARG A 53 23.59 -35.24 25.28
N LYS A 54 24.77 -35.70 24.85
CA LYS A 54 25.02 -37.13 24.66
C LYS A 54 25.77 -37.66 25.88
N PRO A 55 25.27 -38.73 26.55
CA PRO A 55 25.94 -39.30 27.71
C PRO A 55 27.31 -39.86 27.32
N GLY A 56 28.23 -39.86 28.27
CA GLY A 56 29.51 -40.54 28.16
C GLY A 56 29.34 -42.06 28.33
N ILE A 57 30.29 -42.81 27.81
CA ILE A 57 30.35 -44.27 27.92
C ILE A 57 31.51 -44.64 28.83
N TYR A 58 31.21 -45.35 29.91
CA TYR A 58 32.15 -45.76 30.95
C TYR A 58 32.20 -47.28 31.04
N ARG A 59 33.38 -47.88 30.99
CA ARG A 59 33.55 -49.30 31.34
C ARG A 59 33.84 -49.39 32.82
N ILE A 60 32.97 -50.07 33.57
CA ILE A 60 33.12 -50.24 35.02
C ILE A 60 33.25 -51.72 35.34
N GLU A 61 34.31 -52.04 36.06
CA GLU A 61 34.63 -53.38 36.49
C GLU A 61 34.40 -53.47 38.00
N LYS A 62 33.61 -54.46 38.42
CA LYS A 62 33.59 -54.87 39.82
C LYS A 62 34.93 -55.52 40.11
N LEU A 63 35.69 -54.93 41.03
CA LEU A 63 36.87 -55.59 41.58
C LEU A 63 36.36 -56.90 42.19
N HIS A 64 36.64 -58.02 41.53
CA HIS A 64 36.64 -59.28 42.24
C HIS A 64 37.62 -59.06 43.38
N ARG A 65 37.15 -59.23 44.63
CA ARG A 65 38.02 -59.78 45.66
C ARG A 65 38.42 -61.15 45.11
N GLU A 66 39.41 -61.19 44.21
CA GLU A 66 40.50 -62.09 44.46
C GLU A 66 40.85 -61.79 45.91
N LYS A 67 40.52 -62.75 46.77
CA LYS A 67 41.27 -62.88 47.99
C LYS A 67 42.72 -62.66 47.57
N MET A 68 43.27 -61.50 47.91
CA MET A 68 44.60 -61.49 48.46
C MET A 68 44.47 -62.34 49.73
N GLU A 69 44.39 -63.65 49.52
CA GLU A 69 44.96 -64.61 50.41
C GLU A 69 46.36 -64.06 50.62
N ALA A 70 46.57 -63.63 51.85
CA ALA A 70 47.84 -63.22 52.39
C ALA A 70 48.93 -63.99 51.67
N VAL A 71 49.62 -63.32 50.74
CA VAL A 71 50.84 -63.85 50.16
C VAL A 71 51.81 -63.85 51.31
N SER A 72 51.87 -65.05 51.88
CA SER A 72 52.81 -65.59 52.83
C SER A 72 53.42 -64.57 53.76
N ALA A 73 52.99 -64.66 55.02
CA ALA A 73 53.81 -64.38 56.18
C ALA A 73 55.29 -64.52 55.81
N PHE A 74 55.94 -63.36 55.81
CA PHE A 74 57.35 -63.15 55.55
C PHE A 74 58.11 -64.32 56.17
N ARG A 75 58.61 -65.25 55.36
CA ARG A 75 59.63 -66.14 55.87
C ARG A 75 60.86 -65.25 55.99
N PRO A 76 61.55 -65.16 57.14
CA PRO A 76 62.77 -64.35 57.31
C PRO A 76 63.90 -64.70 56.32
N VAL A 77 63.67 -65.70 55.48
CA VAL A 77 64.55 -66.24 54.46
C VAL A 77 64.27 -65.75 53.04
N ASP A 78 63.09 -65.16 52.75
CA ASP A 78 62.77 -64.64 51.40
C ASP A 78 63.40 -63.26 51.15
N GLY A 79 63.78 -62.99 49.90
CA GLY A 79 64.31 -61.70 49.50
C GLY A 79 63.20 -60.67 49.29
N THR A 80 63.56 -59.39 49.37
CA THR A 80 62.60 -58.28 49.31
C THR A 80 62.97 -57.25 48.27
N VAL A 81 61.97 -56.59 47.73
CA VAL A 81 62.10 -55.38 46.94
C VAL A 81 61.20 -54.30 47.53
N GLU A 82 61.72 -53.08 47.61
CA GLU A 82 61.02 -51.90 48.10
C GLU A 82 61.30 -50.70 47.19
N ILE A 83 60.43 -49.69 47.25
CA ILE A 83 60.71 -48.39 46.67
C ILE A 83 60.86 -47.39 47.81
N ILE A 84 62.02 -46.75 47.89
CA ILE A 84 62.29 -45.66 48.83
C ILE A 84 62.90 -44.49 48.07
N GLY A 85 62.27 -43.32 48.18
CA GLY A 85 62.69 -42.12 47.47
C GLY A 85 62.67 -42.29 45.95
N GLY A 86 61.77 -43.13 45.43
CA GLY A 86 61.68 -43.47 44.00
C GLY A 86 62.79 -44.40 43.47
N LEU A 87 63.68 -44.90 44.34
CA LEU A 87 64.69 -45.90 44.00
C LEU A 87 64.21 -47.30 44.38
N ILE A 88 64.39 -48.25 43.47
CA ILE A 88 64.08 -49.65 43.73
C ILE A 88 65.28 -50.27 44.46
N LYS A 89 65.06 -50.74 45.69
CA LYS A 89 66.07 -51.44 46.48
C LYS A 89 65.70 -52.90 46.57
N VAL A 90 66.69 -53.76 46.37
CA VAL A 90 66.53 -55.22 46.36
C VAL A 90 67.39 -55.81 47.46
N LYS A 91 66.88 -56.85 48.12
CA LYS A 91 67.59 -57.68 49.09
C LYS A 91 67.43 -59.14 48.72
N ASP A 92 68.54 -59.87 48.64
CA ASP A 92 68.53 -61.27 48.21
C ASP A 92 67.97 -62.19 49.33
N PRO A 93 67.35 -63.33 48.98
CA PRO A 93 66.93 -64.34 49.95
C PRO A 93 68.13 -65.02 50.63
N VAL A 94 67.92 -65.55 51.83
CA VAL A 94 68.87 -66.42 52.57
C VAL A 94 68.28 -67.81 52.76
N ASN A 95 69.09 -68.84 53.02
CA ASN A 95 68.64 -70.21 53.38
C ASN A 95 67.53 -70.81 52.48
N GLY A 96 67.58 -70.59 51.16
CA GLY A 96 66.65 -71.18 50.19
C GLY A 96 65.31 -70.45 50.00
N GLY A 97 65.18 -69.21 50.46
CA GLY A 97 64.01 -68.37 50.21
C GLY A 97 63.83 -67.91 48.76
N ARG A 98 62.68 -67.31 48.45
CA ARG A 98 62.30 -66.84 47.11
C ARG A 98 62.96 -65.51 46.77
N TYR A 99 63.46 -65.39 45.55
CA TYR A 99 63.96 -64.11 45.02
C TYR A 99 62.82 -63.10 44.82
N PRO A 100 63.07 -61.81 45.06
CA PRO A 100 62.09 -60.78 44.83
C PRO A 100 61.87 -60.54 43.33
N SER A 101 60.68 -60.04 42.97
CA SER A 101 60.35 -59.69 41.59
C SER A 101 59.66 -58.33 41.48
N ILE A 102 59.85 -57.66 40.34
CA ILE A 102 59.13 -56.44 39.98
C ILE A 102 58.25 -56.69 38.75
N ILE A 103 57.06 -56.11 38.73
CA ILE A 103 56.11 -56.21 37.61
C ILE A 103 55.98 -54.83 36.98
N VAL A 104 56.53 -54.67 35.76
CA VAL A 104 56.64 -53.40 35.05
C VAL A 104 55.57 -53.30 33.97
N ASN A 105 54.46 -52.60 34.25
CA ASN A 105 53.32 -52.46 33.34
C ASN A 105 52.82 -51.02 33.14
N ASP A 106 53.46 -50.01 33.74
CA ASP A 106 53.03 -48.60 33.61
C ASP A 106 53.65 -47.94 32.36
N PRO A 107 52.84 -47.44 31.40
CA PRO A 107 53.35 -46.81 30.18
C PRO A 107 54.03 -45.45 30.40
N ASN A 108 53.98 -44.88 31.61
CA ASN A 108 54.61 -43.60 31.96
C ASN A 108 55.89 -43.78 32.79
N ILE A 109 56.24 -45.02 33.16
CA ILE A 109 57.44 -45.33 33.92
C ILE A 109 58.21 -46.45 33.21
N ASP A 110 59.35 -46.09 32.66
CA ASP A 110 60.28 -47.05 32.09
C ASP A 110 61.23 -47.55 33.17
N VAL A 111 61.34 -48.87 33.33
CA VAL A 111 62.31 -49.49 34.22
C VAL A 111 63.32 -50.27 33.39
N TYR A 112 64.61 -50.11 33.70
CA TYR A 112 65.72 -50.81 33.06
C TYR A 112 66.47 -51.63 34.09
N ILE A 113 66.65 -52.92 33.85
CA ILE A 113 67.43 -53.83 34.69
C ILE A 113 68.68 -54.22 33.88
N ASN A 114 69.87 -53.89 34.38
CA ASN A 114 71.16 -54.13 33.70
C ASN A 114 71.14 -53.61 32.24
N ASN A 115 70.66 -52.38 32.07
CA ASN A 115 70.52 -51.68 30.78
C ASN A 115 69.54 -52.31 29.77
N LYS A 116 68.75 -53.32 30.18
CA LYS A 116 67.64 -53.86 29.36
C LYS A 116 66.31 -53.36 29.89
N LYS A 117 65.45 -52.89 29.00
CA LYS A 117 64.10 -52.41 29.35
C LYS A 117 63.26 -53.57 29.88
N ALA A 118 62.77 -53.44 31.10
CA ALA A 118 61.93 -54.43 31.77
C ALA A 118 60.46 -54.21 31.39
N VAL A 119 59.75 -55.31 31.11
CA VAL A 119 58.32 -55.33 30.79
C VAL A 119 57.72 -56.58 31.40
N GLY A 120 56.58 -56.45 32.09
CA GLY A 120 55.97 -57.58 32.79
C GLY A 120 56.75 -58.03 34.03
N PRO A 121 56.60 -59.29 34.48
CA PRO A 121 57.27 -59.81 35.67
C PRO A 121 58.76 -60.06 35.42
N CYS A 122 59.61 -59.49 36.27
CA CYS A 122 61.07 -59.62 36.23
C CYS A 122 61.59 -59.98 37.62
N VAL A 123 62.35 -61.07 37.73
CA VAL A 123 63.07 -61.42 38.97
C VAL A 123 64.29 -60.50 39.09
N VAL A 124 64.56 -59.99 40.29
CA VAL A 124 65.65 -59.05 40.57
C VAL A 124 66.49 -59.52 41.76
N THR A 125 67.75 -59.10 41.78
CA THR A 125 68.76 -59.43 42.80
C THR A 125 69.48 -58.17 43.27
N GLU A 126 70.21 -58.25 44.39
CA GLU A 126 71.07 -57.16 44.90
C GLU A 126 72.15 -56.70 43.91
N LYS A 127 72.52 -57.57 42.96
CA LYS A 127 73.55 -57.27 41.96
C LYS A 127 73.00 -56.55 40.73
N ASP A 128 71.68 -56.47 40.58
CA ASP A 128 71.06 -55.87 39.41
C ASP A 128 71.08 -54.35 39.49
N TRP A 129 71.58 -53.71 38.42
CA TRP A 129 71.48 -52.27 38.28
C TRP A 129 70.10 -51.89 37.75
N ILE A 130 69.25 -51.33 38.63
CA ILE A 130 67.88 -50.94 38.29
C ILE A 130 67.78 -49.43 38.13
N ASN A 131 67.44 -48.96 36.93
CA ASN A 131 67.22 -47.55 36.63
C ASN A 131 65.75 -47.29 36.27
N VAL A 132 65.18 -46.22 36.82
CA VAL A 132 63.79 -45.82 36.59
C VAL A 132 63.78 -44.48 35.88
N VAL A 133 63.12 -44.43 34.73
CA VAL A 133 62.92 -43.20 33.94
C VAL A 133 61.44 -42.92 33.89
N ALA A 134 61.01 -41.91 34.65
CA ALA A 134 59.63 -41.45 34.61
C ALA A 134 59.43 -40.40 33.52
N LYS A 135 58.32 -40.52 32.77
CA LYS A 135 57.99 -39.61 31.68
C LYS A 135 57.65 -38.22 32.20
N VAL A 136 57.97 -37.19 31.40
CA VAL A 136 57.49 -35.82 31.60
C VAL A 136 56.65 -35.43 30.39
N VAL A 137 55.42 -34.99 30.65
CA VAL A 137 54.53 -34.39 29.64
C VAL A 137 54.51 -32.89 29.91
N GLU A 138 55.06 -32.11 29.00
CA GLU A 138 55.10 -30.65 29.15
C GLU A 138 53.68 -30.04 29.04
N PRO A 139 53.39 -28.98 29.82
CA PRO A 139 52.14 -28.23 29.66
C PRO A 139 52.07 -27.55 28.30
N LYS A 140 50.85 -27.26 27.83
CA LYS A 140 50.60 -26.62 26.55
C LYS A 140 49.55 -25.53 26.66
N ILE A 141 49.71 -24.50 25.85
CA ILE A 141 48.73 -23.43 25.70
C ILE A 141 48.35 -23.36 24.23
N ARG A 142 47.07 -23.15 23.97
CA ARG A 142 46.59 -22.80 22.64
C ARG A 142 45.80 -21.51 22.72
N ILE A 143 46.13 -20.60 21.81
CA ILE A 143 45.38 -19.37 21.59
C ILE A 143 44.91 -19.46 20.14
N ASP A 144 43.61 -19.33 19.92
CA ASP A 144 43.03 -19.27 18.59
C ASP A 144 42.04 -18.10 18.52
N VAL A 145 41.88 -17.54 17.33
CA VAL A 145 40.95 -16.45 17.08
C VAL A 145 40.05 -16.85 15.93
N LYS A 146 38.75 -16.83 16.19
CA LYS A 146 37.72 -17.11 15.21
C LYS A 146 36.94 -15.86 14.90
N LEU A 147 36.81 -15.54 13.63
CA LEU A 147 35.91 -14.51 13.16
C LEU A 147 34.53 -15.11 12.90
N SER A 148 33.47 -14.38 13.22
CA SER A 148 32.12 -14.74 12.80
C SER A 148 32.03 -14.76 11.26
N ARG A 149 31.02 -15.45 10.71
CA ARG A 149 30.86 -15.61 9.25
C ARG A 149 30.74 -14.26 8.51
N ASP A 150 30.10 -13.29 9.14
CA ASP A 150 29.93 -11.92 8.66
C ASP A 150 31.08 -10.99 9.06
N ARG A 151 32.10 -11.51 9.75
CA ARG A 151 33.24 -10.77 10.31
C ARG A 151 32.83 -9.61 11.24
N MET A 152 31.64 -9.69 11.84
CA MET A 152 31.15 -8.69 12.80
C MET A 152 31.60 -8.95 14.23
N GLU A 153 32.11 -10.14 14.54
CA GLU A 153 32.63 -10.49 15.86
C GLU A 153 33.98 -11.21 15.74
N ALA A 154 34.89 -10.91 16.66
CA ALA A 154 36.11 -11.70 16.88
C ALA A 154 35.99 -12.43 18.22
N ILE A 155 36.19 -13.76 18.18
CA ILE A 155 36.11 -14.66 19.32
C ILE A 155 37.53 -15.13 19.63
N LEU A 156 38.01 -14.85 20.83
CA LEU A 156 39.27 -15.36 21.33
C LEU A 156 39.02 -16.65 22.11
N GLU A 157 39.76 -17.69 21.78
CA GLU A 157 39.77 -18.98 22.46
C GLU A 157 41.15 -19.21 23.09
N VAL A 158 41.18 -19.46 24.40
CA VAL A 158 42.40 -19.79 25.14
C VAL A 158 42.19 -21.14 25.80
N GLU A 159 43.06 -22.11 25.55
CA GLU A 159 43.07 -23.44 26.17
C GLU A 159 44.36 -23.61 26.96
N LYS A 160 44.23 -23.85 28.29
CA LYS A 160 45.36 -24.08 29.20
C LYS A 160 45.42 -25.57 29.58
N ILE A 161 46.39 -26.29 29.03
CA ILE A 161 46.54 -27.75 29.23
C ILE A 161 47.69 -27.99 30.22
N PRO A 162 47.43 -28.52 31.43
CA PRO A 162 48.48 -28.80 32.40
C PRO A 162 49.39 -29.94 31.95
N GLY A 163 50.66 -29.85 32.32
CA GLY A 163 51.66 -30.90 32.12
C GLY A 163 51.61 -31.93 33.26
N ARG A 164 52.35 -33.02 33.11
CA ARG A 164 52.42 -34.10 34.11
C ARG A 164 53.85 -34.60 34.25
N LYS A 165 54.40 -34.53 35.46
CA LYS A 165 55.68 -35.16 35.82
C LYS A 165 55.40 -36.44 36.60
N TYR A 166 55.70 -37.58 36.00
CA TYR A 166 55.47 -38.88 36.63
C TYR A 166 56.61 -39.23 37.60
N PHE A 167 56.32 -40.04 38.61
CA PHE A 167 57.30 -40.54 39.58
C PHE A 167 56.81 -41.85 40.23
N LEU A 168 57.72 -42.61 40.84
CA LEU A 168 57.34 -43.78 41.64
C LEU A 168 57.01 -43.38 43.07
N ARG A 169 55.88 -43.89 43.57
CA ARG A 169 55.58 -43.84 45.00
C ARG A 169 56.38 -44.86 45.76
N ASP A 170 56.72 -44.52 47.00
CA ASP A 170 57.38 -45.43 47.91
C ASP A 170 56.44 -46.60 48.24
N VAL A 171 57.01 -47.80 48.31
CA VAL A 171 56.30 -49.05 48.56
C VAL A 171 57.13 -49.83 49.56
N GLU A 172 56.52 -50.24 50.65
CA GLU A 172 57.15 -51.05 51.69
C GLU A 172 57.71 -52.38 51.13
N ALA A 173 58.72 -52.92 51.80
CA ALA A 173 59.40 -54.14 51.41
C ALA A 173 58.44 -55.33 51.24
N CYS A 174 58.44 -55.90 50.04
CA CYS A 174 57.64 -57.06 49.69
C CYS A 174 58.41 -57.99 48.74
N ASN A 175 57.97 -59.23 48.56
CA ASN A 175 58.64 -60.15 47.64
C ASN A 175 58.23 -59.93 46.17
N THR A 176 57.11 -59.27 45.90
CA THR A 176 56.65 -58.94 44.53
C THR A 176 56.09 -57.52 44.49
N LEU A 177 56.74 -56.64 43.73
CA LEU A 177 56.41 -55.22 43.67
C LEU A 177 55.84 -54.84 42.29
N PHE A 178 54.71 -54.12 42.29
CA PHE A 178 54.12 -53.58 41.06
C PHE A 178 54.61 -52.15 40.84
N ILE A 179 55.17 -51.90 39.65
CA ILE A 179 55.54 -50.56 39.22
C ILE A 179 54.28 -49.80 38.83
N CYS A 180 53.90 -48.84 39.68
CA CYS A 180 52.75 -47.97 39.49
C CYS A 180 53.19 -46.52 39.66
N GLY A 181 53.05 -45.72 38.61
CA GLY A 181 53.37 -44.31 38.65
C GLY A 181 52.30 -43.46 39.32
N ASP A 182 52.74 -42.38 39.94
CA ASP A 182 51.90 -41.23 40.25
C ASP A 182 52.41 -40.00 39.48
N TYR A 183 51.67 -38.89 39.49
CA TYR A 183 52.12 -37.68 38.83
C TYR A 183 51.86 -36.42 39.65
N LYS A 184 52.72 -35.42 39.45
CA LYS A 184 52.45 -34.04 39.84
C LYS A 184 52.08 -33.25 38.60
N GLU A 185 51.03 -32.45 38.69
CA GLU A 185 50.66 -31.53 37.62
C GLU A 185 51.69 -30.39 37.54
N ILE A 186 52.06 -30.06 36.31
CA ILE A 186 52.89 -28.90 35.99
C ILE A 186 51.92 -27.84 35.48
N GLN A 187 51.86 -26.70 36.16
CA GLN A 187 51.00 -25.60 35.73
C GLN A 187 51.45 -25.08 34.36
N PRO A 188 50.51 -24.77 33.44
CA PRO A 188 50.85 -24.12 32.19
C PRO A 188 51.41 -22.73 32.45
N PRO A 189 52.28 -22.22 31.56
CA PRO A 189 52.80 -20.86 31.69
C PRO A 189 51.67 -19.83 31.65
N ASP A 190 51.91 -18.64 32.20
CA ASP A 190 50.93 -17.56 32.13
C ASP A 190 50.82 -17.02 30.70
N VAL A 191 49.59 -16.77 30.25
CA VAL A 191 49.31 -16.08 28.99
C VAL A 191 49.21 -14.58 29.27
N SER A 192 50.05 -13.80 28.61
CA SER A 192 49.98 -12.35 28.71
C SER A 192 48.83 -11.78 27.87
N LEU A 193 48.23 -10.67 28.33
CA LEU A 193 47.28 -9.89 27.54
C LEU A 193 47.85 -9.52 26.17
N LYS A 194 49.14 -9.18 26.13
CA LYS A 194 49.84 -8.80 24.91
C LYS A 194 49.82 -9.94 23.89
N GLN A 195 50.08 -11.18 24.29
CA GLN A 195 50.02 -12.34 23.39
C GLN A 195 48.62 -12.53 22.78
N CYS A 196 47.56 -12.33 23.56
CA CYS A 196 46.19 -12.40 23.05
C CYS A 196 45.88 -11.28 22.05
N VAL A 197 46.32 -10.06 22.34
CA VAL A 197 46.15 -8.90 21.46
C VAL A 197 46.95 -9.06 20.18
N ASP A 198 48.20 -9.49 20.27
CA ASP A 198 49.07 -9.73 19.12
C ASP A 198 48.43 -10.79 18.20
N GLU A 199 47.84 -11.86 18.75
CA GLU A 199 47.14 -12.88 17.95
C GLU A 199 45.86 -12.33 17.29
N LEU A 200 45.08 -11.49 17.98
CA LEU A 200 43.92 -10.81 17.40
C LEU A 200 44.32 -9.90 16.23
N VAL A 201 45.40 -9.12 16.40
CA VAL A 201 45.93 -8.22 15.38
C VAL A 201 46.50 -9.01 14.20
N ASN A 202 47.23 -10.11 14.46
CA ASN A 202 47.72 -11.01 13.40
C ASN A 202 46.59 -11.60 12.56
N LYS A 203 45.41 -11.78 13.16
CA LYS A 203 44.19 -12.27 12.50
C LYS A 203 43.38 -11.14 11.85
N GLY A 204 43.91 -9.92 11.86
CA GLY A 204 43.38 -8.75 11.18
C GLY A 204 42.36 -7.96 11.98
N VAL A 205 42.17 -8.22 13.28
CA VAL A 205 41.24 -7.45 14.13
C VAL A 205 41.84 -6.08 14.43
N ALA A 206 41.06 -5.02 14.21
CA ALA A 206 41.52 -3.65 14.46
C ALA A 206 41.77 -3.41 15.97
N PRO A 207 42.92 -2.86 16.39
CA PRO A 207 43.28 -2.72 17.81
C PRO A 207 42.27 -1.89 18.61
N GLU A 208 41.78 -0.80 18.03
CA GLU A 208 40.85 0.16 18.65
C GLU A 208 39.50 -0.42 19.09
N ILE A 209 39.07 -1.57 18.55
CA ILE A 209 37.77 -2.19 18.90
C ILE A 209 37.92 -3.41 19.81
N ILE A 210 39.15 -3.75 20.21
CA ILE A 210 39.44 -4.88 21.11
C ILE A 210 39.03 -4.51 22.54
N GLN A 211 38.16 -5.31 23.11
CA GLN A 211 37.65 -5.20 24.47
C GLN A 211 38.62 -5.85 25.44
N MET A 212 39.59 -5.07 25.92
CA MET A 212 40.66 -5.54 26.81
C MET A 212 40.13 -6.19 28.11
N ASP A 213 39.04 -5.68 28.66
CA ASP A 213 38.43 -6.22 29.89
C ASP A 213 37.94 -7.66 29.68
N ARG A 214 37.34 -7.96 28.52
CA ARG A 214 36.88 -9.32 28.18
C ARG A 214 38.02 -10.32 28.06
N ILE A 215 39.19 -9.87 27.61
CA ILE A 215 40.39 -10.71 27.54
C ILE A 215 40.91 -10.98 28.94
N ARG A 216 40.91 -9.99 29.85
CA ARG A 216 41.31 -10.19 31.25
C ARG A 216 40.44 -11.23 31.93
N ASP A 217 39.11 -11.08 31.83
CA ASP A 217 38.15 -12.02 32.39
C ASP A 217 38.38 -13.45 31.86
N LEU A 218 38.70 -13.59 30.57
CA LEU A 218 38.99 -14.87 29.94
C LEU A 218 40.29 -15.50 30.49
N LEU A 219 41.31 -14.69 30.72
CA LEU A 219 42.61 -15.15 31.21
C LEU A 219 42.58 -15.57 32.69
N GLU A 220 41.63 -15.08 33.48
CA GLU A 220 41.42 -15.51 34.87
C GLU A 220 40.83 -16.92 34.98
N LEU A 221 40.29 -17.48 33.89
CA LEU A 221 39.75 -18.83 33.91
C LEU A 221 40.86 -19.90 34.06
N PRO A 222 40.69 -20.89 34.96
CA PRO A 222 41.74 -21.85 35.30
C PRO A 222 42.12 -22.78 34.13
N HIS A 223 41.18 -23.10 33.24
CA HIS A 223 41.41 -23.92 32.04
C HIS A 223 41.33 -23.12 30.73
N GLY A 224 41.12 -21.81 30.83
CA GLY A 224 40.76 -20.95 29.70
C GLY A 224 39.29 -21.10 29.29
N GLY A 225 38.95 -20.62 28.09
CA GLY A 225 37.59 -20.56 27.57
C GLY A 225 37.50 -19.85 26.22
N SER A 226 36.30 -19.40 25.84
CA SER A 226 36.06 -18.63 24.63
C SER A 226 35.19 -17.41 24.91
N CYS A 227 35.57 -16.22 24.43
CA CYS A 227 34.72 -15.03 24.54
C CYS A 227 34.80 -14.12 23.31
N VAL A 228 33.75 -13.34 23.06
CA VAL A 228 33.77 -12.27 22.05
C VAL A 228 34.55 -11.10 22.60
N VAL A 229 35.62 -10.73 21.89
CA VAL A 229 36.59 -9.71 22.33
C VAL A 229 36.62 -8.49 21.41
N ALA A 230 35.94 -8.51 20.26
CA ALA A 230 35.74 -7.33 19.43
C ALA A 230 34.40 -7.43 18.68
N LYS A 231 33.75 -6.29 18.44
CA LYS A 231 32.52 -6.18 17.67
C LYS A 231 32.61 -5.06 16.64
N GLY A 232 32.22 -5.37 15.40
CA GLY A 232 32.12 -4.39 14.33
C GLY A 232 30.94 -3.45 14.52
N VAL A 233 30.88 -2.40 13.72
CA VAL A 233 29.78 -1.43 13.67
C VAL A 233 28.79 -1.86 12.58
N PRO A 234 27.55 -2.26 12.91
CA PRO A 234 26.58 -2.70 11.89
C PRO A 234 26.14 -1.53 10.98
N PRO A 235 25.85 -1.79 9.69
CA PRO A 235 25.36 -0.75 8.78
C PRO A 235 23.94 -0.30 9.16
N VAL A 236 23.64 0.98 8.95
CA VAL A 236 22.29 1.55 9.08
C VAL A 236 21.72 1.74 7.69
N HIS A 237 20.67 1.01 7.33
CA HIS A 237 20.04 1.13 6.02
C HIS A 237 19.33 2.48 5.84
N GLY A 238 19.32 2.96 4.60
CA GLY A 238 18.62 4.18 4.24
C GLY A 238 17.10 4.02 4.28
N ILE A 239 16.39 5.14 4.37
CA ILE A 239 14.93 5.19 4.41
C ILE A 239 14.43 5.58 3.02
N ASN A 240 13.50 4.79 2.47
CA ASN A 240 12.86 5.11 1.19
C ASN A 240 12.03 6.38 1.30
N SER A 241 11.92 7.15 0.21
CA SER A 241 11.03 8.30 0.19
C SER A 241 9.57 7.89 0.41
N CYS A 242 8.78 8.72 1.08
CA CYS A 242 7.36 8.49 1.34
C CYS A 242 6.51 9.58 0.70
N ILE A 243 5.49 9.20 -0.07
CA ILE A 243 4.57 10.10 -0.76
C ILE A 243 3.14 9.76 -0.31
N LYS A 244 2.40 10.78 0.12
CA LYS A 244 0.97 10.68 0.43
C LYS A 244 0.15 11.23 -0.73
N TYR A 245 -0.84 10.47 -1.18
CA TYR A 245 -1.79 10.89 -2.21
C TYR A 245 -3.13 11.25 -1.56
N TYR A 246 -3.75 12.34 -2.01
CA TYR A 246 -5.00 12.87 -1.47
C TYR A 246 -6.22 12.60 -2.36
N PHE A 247 -6.07 11.75 -3.38
CA PHE A 247 -7.15 11.38 -4.30
C PHE A 247 -7.23 9.87 -4.50
N SER A 248 -8.43 9.39 -4.87
CA SER A 248 -8.65 8.03 -5.36
C SER A 248 -8.45 7.96 -6.87
N GLN A 249 -7.88 6.86 -7.37
CA GLN A 249 -7.82 6.58 -8.80
C GLN A 249 -9.10 5.94 -9.35
N HIS A 250 -9.85 5.28 -8.47
CA HIS A 250 -11.02 4.49 -8.79
C HIS A 250 -12.29 5.20 -8.34
N SER A 251 -13.36 5.02 -9.11
CA SER A 251 -14.71 5.40 -8.71
C SER A 251 -15.11 4.68 -7.42
N TYR A 252 -15.95 5.34 -6.64
CA TYR A 252 -16.41 4.83 -5.35
C TYR A 252 -17.91 5.08 -5.19
N ARG A 253 -18.53 4.34 -4.28
CA ARG A 253 -19.96 4.46 -4.00
C ARG A 253 -20.28 5.86 -3.47
N ASN A 254 -21.36 6.45 -3.97
CA ASN A 254 -21.82 7.74 -3.52
C ASN A 254 -22.23 7.68 -2.04
N PRO A 255 -21.53 8.37 -1.12
CA PRO A 255 -21.83 8.31 0.30
C PRO A 255 -23.18 8.93 0.65
N ASN A 256 -23.74 9.78 -0.21
CA ASN A 256 -25.06 10.38 0.02
C ASN A 256 -26.20 9.35 -0.08
N LEU A 257 -25.98 8.20 -0.73
CA LEU A 257 -26.99 7.13 -0.78
C LEU A 257 -27.28 6.52 0.59
N ASP A 258 -26.34 6.65 1.53
CA ASP A 258 -26.47 6.08 2.87
C ASP A 258 -27.03 7.13 3.87
N MET A 259 -27.48 8.28 3.39
CA MET A 259 -28.14 9.34 4.18
C MET A 259 -29.66 9.36 3.92
N ASP A 260 -30.46 9.82 4.91
CA ASP A 260 -31.93 9.91 4.86
C ASP A 260 -32.50 10.92 3.81
N GLY A 261 -31.70 11.31 2.82
CA GLY A 261 -32.08 12.19 1.72
C GLY A 261 -32.72 11.44 0.56
N ARG A 262 -33.53 12.14 -0.24
CA ARG A 262 -33.97 11.64 -1.55
C ARG A 262 -32.80 11.72 -2.54
N VAL A 263 -32.04 10.64 -2.67
CA VAL A 263 -30.95 10.52 -3.65
C VAL A 263 -31.40 9.60 -4.79
N ASP A 264 -31.10 10.00 -6.03
CA ASP A 264 -31.33 9.15 -7.19
C ASP A 264 -30.47 7.90 -7.06
N ILE A 265 -31.09 6.71 -7.09
CA ILE A 265 -30.39 5.43 -6.95
C ILE A 265 -29.36 5.26 -8.07
N MET A 266 -29.59 5.90 -9.22
CA MET A 266 -28.67 5.87 -10.35
C MET A 266 -27.44 6.79 -10.16
N ASP A 267 -27.43 7.67 -9.16
CA ASP A 267 -26.26 8.47 -8.77
C ASP A 267 -25.33 7.70 -7.81
N HIS A 268 -25.30 6.35 -7.87
CA HIS A 268 -24.55 5.51 -6.94
C HIS A 268 -23.03 5.54 -7.11
N THR A 269 -22.53 6.07 -8.22
CA THR A 269 -21.10 6.10 -8.54
C THR A 269 -20.55 7.51 -8.56
N VAL A 270 -19.51 7.77 -7.76
CA VAL A 270 -18.76 9.04 -7.78
C VAL A 270 -17.44 8.85 -8.50
N ILE A 271 -17.19 9.72 -9.47
CA ILE A 271 -15.96 9.76 -10.25
C ILE A 271 -15.00 10.73 -9.56
N PRO A 272 -13.78 10.30 -9.16
CA PRO A 272 -12.81 11.19 -8.53
C PRO A 272 -12.55 12.39 -9.42
N THR A 273 -12.86 13.57 -8.88
CA THR A 273 -12.72 14.85 -9.55
C THR A 273 -12.10 15.84 -8.58
N VAL A 274 -11.17 16.64 -9.06
CA VAL A 274 -10.47 17.68 -8.30
C VAL A 274 -10.68 19.04 -8.96
N LYS A 275 -10.60 20.10 -8.18
CA LYS A 275 -10.68 21.50 -8.63
C LYS A 275 -9.29 22.12 -8.67
N VAL A 276 -9.18 23.23 -9.41
CA VAL A 276 -7.97 24.07 -9.43
C VAL A 276 -7.60 24.44 -7.98
N GLY A 277 -6.34 24.21 -7.60
CA GLY A 277 -5.81 24.51 -6.27
C GLY A 277 -5.83 23.33 -5.29
N ASP A 278 -6.50 22.21 -5.60
CA ASP A 278 -6.50 21.03 -4.72
C ASP A 278 -5.12 20.40 -4.62
N VAL A 279 -4.70 20.03 -3.40
CA VAL A 279 -3.47 19.28 -3.17
C VAL A 279 -3.71 17.82 -3.53
N LEU A 280 -2.93 17.29 -4.47
CA LEU A 280 -3.08 15.93 -5.00
C LEU A 280 -2.11 14.95 -4.35
N ALA A 281 -0.88 15.39 -4.10
CA ALA A 281 0.13 14.56 -3.50
C ALA A 281 1.15 15.40 -2.71
N GLU A 282 1.72 14.81 -1.67
CA GLU A 282 2.72 15.42 -0.82
C GLU A 282 3.86 14.44 -0.54
N LYS A 283 5.09 14.86 -0.81
CA LYS A 283 6.30 14.14 -0.44
C LYS A 283 6.57 14.40 1.05
N LEU A 284 6.30 13.40 1.88
CA LEU A 284 6.48 13.47 3.34
C LEU A 284 7.95 13.35 3.74
N ILE A 285 8.68 12.44 3.09
CA ILE A 285 10.08 12.12 3.40
C ILE A 285 10.83 11.89 2.08
N SER A 286 11.99 12.52 1.88
CA SER A 286 12.91 12.20 0.77
C SER A 286 13.76 10.98 1.11
N ALA A 287 14.34 10.30 0.11
CA ALA A 287 15.21 9.17 0.39
C ALA A 287 16.41 9.59 1.24
N ILE A 288 16.59 8.90 2.37
CA ILE A 288 17.71 9.14 3.29
C ILE A 288 18.78 8.09 2.98
N PRO A 289 20.03 8.49 2.71
CA PRO A 289 21.11 7.53 2.49
C PRO A 289 21.36 6.70 3.75
N GLY A 290 21.71 5.43 3.56
CA GLY A 290 22.21 4.60 4.65
C GLY A 290 23.61 5.03 5.09
N LYS A 291 24.03 4.59 6.28
CA LYS A 291 25.40 4.72 6.75
C LYS A 291 26.06 3.35 6.74
N ASP A 292 27.16 3.25 6.00
CA ASP A 292 27.96 2.02 5.96
C ASP A 292 28.44 1.64 7.37
N GLY A 293 28.46 0.33 7.63
CA GLY A 293 29.05 -0.24 8.83
C GLY A 293 30.52 -0.60 8.60
N MET A 294 31.14 -1.23 9.59
CA MET A 294 32.52 -1.68 9.53
C MET A 294 32.67 -3.01 10.27
N THR A 295 33.29 -3.99 9.63
CA THR A 295 33.63 -5.29 10.24
C THR A 295 34.73 -5.14 11.30
N VAL A 296 35.00 -6.20 12.07
CA VAL A 296 36.12 -6.19 13.04
C VAL A 296 37.49 -6.09 12.38
N THR A 297 37.59 -6.35 11.08
CA THR A 297 38.83 -6.27 10.30
C THR A 297 38.98 -4.96 9.53
N GLY A 298 38.10 -3.98 9.75
CA GLY A 298 38.14 -2.67 9.09
C GLY A 298 37.53 -2.65 7.68
N GLU A 299 36.98 -3.77 7.19
CA GLU A 299 36.30 -3.80 5.89
C GLU A 299 34.92 -3.13 6.00
N PRO A 300 34.55 -2.23 5.06
CA PRO A 300 33.26 -1.54 5.08
C PRO A 300 32.11 -2.48 4.75
N VAL A 301 31.04 -2.43 5.55
CA VAL A 301 29.79 -3.17 5.30
C VAL A 301 28.79 -2.22 4.65
N LYS A 302 28.50 -2.42 3.36
CA LYS A 302 27.64 -1.50 2.60
C LYS A 302 26.21 -1.47 3.12
N ALA A 303 25.72 -0.28 3.44
CA ALA A 303 24.31 -0.07 3.73
C ALA A 303 23.49 -0.06 2.43
N LYS A 304 22.27 -0.59 2.49
CA LYS A 304 21.31 -0.42 1.40
C LYS A 304 20.90 1.06 1.35
N PRO A 305 21.09 1.78 0.23
CA PRO A 305 20.64 3.15 0.11
C PRO A 305 19.10 3.21 0.08
N GLY A 306 18.53 4.29 0.61
CA GLY A 306 17.10 4.57 0.45
C GLY A 306 16.77 4.78 -1.02
N LYS A 307 15.63 4.24 -1.48
CA LYS A 307 15.14 4.42 -2.84
C LYS A 307 14.28 5.68 -2.94
N GLU A 308 14.64 6.58 -3.87
CA GLU A 308 13.81 7.73 -4.22
C GLU A 308 12.68 7.29 -5.16
N LEU A 309 11.43 7.56 -4.75
CA LEU A 309 10.25 7.33 -5.57
C LEU A 309 10.10 8.48 -6.58
N ILE A 310 9.60 8.14 -7.76
CA ILE A 310 9.27 9.13 -8.78
C ILE A 310 8.11 9.98 -8.25
N PHE A 311 8.36 11.29 -8.12
CA PHE A 311 7.38 12.29 -7.71
C PHE A 311 7.44 13.43 -8.71
N LYS A 312 6.54 13.42 -9.70
CA LYS A 312 6.54 14.42 -10.79
C LYS A 312 5.13 14.94 -11.06
N ALA A 313 5.03 16.24 -11.28
CA ALA A 313 3.84 16.86 -11.85
C ALA A 313 3.79 16.57 -13.35
N GLY A 314 2.66 16.05 -13.81
CA GLY A 314 2.32 15.86 -15.22
C GLY A 314 1.32 16.91 -15.69
N LYS A 315 0.57 16.59 -16.77
CA LYS A 315 -0.38 17.53 -17.36
C LYS A 315 -1.46 17.93 -16.36
N GLY A 316 -1.87 19.19 -16.37
CA GLY A 316 -2.93 19.70 -15.49
C GLY A 316 -2.53 19.82 -14.01
N THR A 317 -1.24 19.71 -13.68
CA THR A 317 -0.73 19.83 -12.31
C THR A 317 0.52 20.72 -12.25
N ILE A 318 0.81 21.25 -11.07
CA ILE A 318 2.00 22.04 -10.78
C ILE A 318 2.71 21.41 -9.59
N LEU A 319 4.04 21.32 -9.66
CA LEU A 319 4.90 20.94 -8.53
C LEU A 319 5.30 22.21 -7.77
N LEU A 320 4.94 22.28 -6.50
CA LEU A 320 5.25 23.38 -5.60
C LEU A 320 6.35 22.94 -4.61
N ASP A 321 7.41 23.74 -4.53
CA ASP A 321 8.54 23.60 -3.58
C ASP A 321 9.17 22.19 -3.54
N ASP A 322 9.12 21.45 -4.66
CA ASP A 322 9.53 20.04 -4.79
C ASP A 322 8.88 19.07 -3.76
N LYS A 323 7.82 19.52 -3.09
CA LYS A 323 7.15 18.80 -1.99
C LYS A 323 5.68 18.50 -2.26
N LYS A 324 4.96 19.37 -2.95
CA LYS A 324 3.51 19.20 -3.17
C LYS A 324 3.17 19.24 -4.65
N ILE A 325 2.27 18.37 -5.08
CA ILE A 325 1.66 18.45 -6.41
C ILE A 325 0.25 18.96 -6.24
N ILE A 326 -0.08 20.04 -6.95
CA ILE A 326 -1.35 20.75 -6.87
C ILE A 326 -2.04 20.68 -8.25
N ALA A 327 -3.37 20.60 -8.25
CA ALA A 327 -4.17 20.67 -9.46
C ALA A 327 -4.11 22.08 -10.08
N ALA A 328 -3.72 22.16 -11.35
CA ALA A 328 -3.69 23.41 -12.12
C ALA A 328 -4.97 23.61 -12.95
N ILE A 329 -5.71 22.52 -13.20
CA ILE A 329 -7.02 22.49 -13.89
C ILE A 329 -7.98 21.62 -13.09
N SER A 330 -9.29 21.82 -13.28
CA SER A 330 -10.30 20.87 -12.79
C SER A 330 -10.33 19.61 -13.65
N GLY A 331 -10.64 18.45 -13.06
CA GLY A 331 -10.81 17.20 -13.81
C GLY A 331 -10.50 15.96 -13.00
N ARG A 332 -10.24 14.84 -13.69
CA ARG A 332 -9.94 13.55 -13.06
C ARG A 332 -8.45 13.43 -12.73
N PRO A 333 -8.06 13.21 -11.46
CA PRO A 333 -6.67 12.96 -11.12
C PRO A 333 -6.26 11.54 -11.54
N VAL A 334 -5.06 11.42 -12.09
CA VAL A 334 -4.47 10.17 -12.57
C VAL A 334 -3.05 10.09 -12.04
N LEU A 335 -2.68 8.93 -11.48
CA LEU A 335 -1.30 8.64 -11.12
C LEU A 335 -0.81 7.45 -11.94
N TYR A 336 0.24 7.68 -12.74
CA TYR A 336 0.85 6.66 -13.57
C TYR A 336 2.37 6.75 -13.45
N LYS A 337 3.01 5.64 -13.01
CA LYS A 337 4.47 5.56 -12.83
C LYS A 337 5.08 6.72 -12.00
N GLY A 338 4.37 7.18 -10.96
CA GLY A 338 4.83 8.29 -10.10
C GLY A 338 4.60 9.70 -10.67
N ILE A 339 3.98 9.80 -11.85
CA ILE A 339 3.55 11.06 -12.45
C ILE A 339 2.09 11.29 -12.08
N VAL A 340 1.82 12.38 -11.38
CA VAL A 340 0.45 12.81 -11.03
C VAL A 340 -0.01 13.80 -12.10
N SER A 341 -1.18 13.58 -12.68
CA SER A 341 -1.77 14.45 -13.71
C SER A 341 -3.24 14.67 -13.41
N VAL A 342 -3.82 15.75 -13.94
CA VAL A 342 -5.27 15.96 -13.96
C VAL A 342 -5.70 16.01 -15.41
N MET A 343 -6.68 15.19 -15.76
CA MET A 343 -7.22 15.08 -17.11
C MET A 343 -8.61 15.75 -17.15
N PRO A 344 -8.85 16.72 -18.04
CA PRO A 344 -10.15 17.37 -18.19
C PRO A 344 -11.11 16.53 -19.05
N ILE A 345 -10.80 15.26 -19.29
CA ILE A 345 -11.57 14.35 -20.15
C ILE A 345 -11.84 13.06 -19.38
N LEU A 346 -13.11 12.68 -19.31
CA LEU A 346 -13.57 11.38 -18.83
C LEU A 346 -13.91 10.49 -20.02
N THR A 347 -13.28 9.32 -20.13
CA THR A 347 -13.61 8.32 -21.17
C THR A 347 -14.26 7.09 -20.56
N ILE A 348 -15.47 6.77 -21.02
CA ILE A 348 -16.22 5.55 -20.73
C ILE A 348 -16.07 4.64 -21.93
N ALA A 349 -15.39 3.50 -21.73
CA ALA A 349 -15.02 2.59 -22.81
C ALA A 349 -16.22 1.83 -23.39
N GLY A 350 -17.29 1.65 -22.60
CA GLY A 350 -18.50 0.93 -22.99
C GLY A 350 -19.76 1.80 -22.94
N ASP A 351 -20.87 1.16 -22.60
CA ASP A 351 -22.17 1.80 -22.45
C ASP A 351 -22.27 2.51 -21.08
N VAL A 352 -23.15 3.51 -21.01
CA VAL A 352 -23.65 4.07 -19.75
C VAL A 352 -24.97 3.37 -19.46
N ASP A 353 -24.97 2.51 -18.44
CA ASP A 353 -26.06 1.66 -18.00
C ASP A 353 -26.22 1.70 -16.47
N VAL A 354 -27.04 0.79 -15.93
CA VAL A 354 -27.32 0.68 -14.50
C VAL A 354 -26.07 0.41 -13.68
N ASP A 355 -25.08 -0.32 -14.22
CA ASP A 355 -23.86 -0.61 -13.47
C ASP A 355 -22.98 0.63 -13.37
N THR A 356 -22.88 1.40 -14.47
CA THR A 356 -22.14 2.67 -14.47
C THR A 356 -22.83 3.77 -13.65
N GLY A 357 -24.16 3.81 -13.67
CA GLY A 357 -24.95 4.91 -13.13
C GLY A 357 -24.91 6.19 -13.97
N ASN A 358 -25.52 7.24 -13.43
CA ASN A 358 -25.48 8.58 -13.98
C ASN A 358 -24.05 9.12 -13.96
N ILE A 359 -23.71 9.90 -14.98
CA ILE A 359 -22.39 10.50 -15.14
C ILE A 359 -22.47 11.99 -14.88
N ARG A 360 -21.67 12.49 -13.93
CA ARG A 360 -21.45 13.91 -13.70
C ARG A 360 -19.96 14.21 -13.69
N PHE A 361 -19.51 15.07 -14.60
CA PHE A 361 -18.10 15.39 -14.73
C PHE A 361 -17.87 16.85 -15.14
N ASP A 362 -16.98 17.55 -14.43
CA ASP A 362 -16.59 18.93 -14.74
C ASP A 362 -15.46 18.97 -15.77
N GLY A 363 -15.80 18.58 -17.00
CA GLY A 363 -14.88 18.48 -18.13
C GLY A 363 -15.56 17.82 -19.34
N ASP A 364 -14.78 17.40 -20.32
CA ASP A 364 -15.29 16.67 -21.48
C ASP A 364 -15.62 15.22 -21.11
N VAL A 365 -16.71 14.69 -21.68
CA VAL A 365 -17.11 13.28 -21.51
C VAL A 365 -17.15 12.58 -22.86
N VAL A 366 -16.46 11.45 -22.95
CA VAL A 366 -16.42 10.59 -24.14
C VAL A 366 -16.98 9.23 -23.77
N ILE A 367 -18.11 8.87 -24.35
CA ILE A 367 -18.76 7.56 -24.20
C ILE A 367 -18.59 6.83 -25.53
N ARG A 368 -17.84 5.73 -25.54
CA ARG A 368 -17.63 4.94 -26.76
C ARG A 368 -18.86 4.12 -27.14
N GLY A 369 -19.67 3.73 -26.16
CA GLY A 369 -20.91 2.96 -26.35
C GLY A 369 -22.18 3.81 -26.36
N ASN A 370 -23.28 3.19 -25.95
CA ASN A 370 -24.62 3.75 -25.85
C ASN A 370 -24.87 4.44 -24.51
N VAL A 371 -25.87 5.31 -24.44
CA VAL A 371 -26.50 5.74 -23.18
C VAL A 371 -27.85 5.02 -23.08
N LYS A 372 -28.00 4.14 -22.09
CA LYS A 372 -29.19 3.32 -21.88
C LYS A 372 -30.33 4.12 -21.25
N GLU A 373 -31.48 3.46 -21.17
CA GLU A 373 -32.75 4.03 -20.75
C GLU A 373 -32.73 4.59 -19.33
N GLY A 374 -33.21 5.82 -19.17
CA GLY A 374 -33.33 6.48 -17.87
C GLY A 374 -32.05 7.12 -17.33
N LEU A 375 -30.90 6.94 -18.00
CA LEU A 375 -29.62 7.43 -17.52
C LEU A 375 -29.39 8.91 -17.87
N ARG A 376 -28.62 9.58 -17.01
CA ARG A 376 -28.24 10.99 -17.15
C ARG A 376 -26.74 11.15 -17.35
N VAL A 377 -26.36 11.96 -18.32
CA VAL A 377 -24.97 12.38 -18.56
C VAL A 377 -24.89 13.90 -18.48
N THR A 378 -24.11 14.43 -17.54
CA THR A 378 -23.90 15.87 -17.34
C THR A 378 -22.41 16.18 -17.38
N ALA A 379 -22.01 16.99 -18.36
CA ALA A 379 -20.63 17.41 -18.56
C ALA A 379 -20.49 18.94 -18.49
N GLY A 380 -19.46 19.44 -17.82
CA GLY A 380 -19.08 20.87 -17.87
C GLY A 380 -18.55 21.28 -19.24
N GLY A 381 -17.86 20.36 -19.93
CA GLY A 381 -17.31 20.54 -21.28
C GLY A 381 -18.19 19.92 -22.37
N ASN A 382 -17.53 19.37 -23.39
CA ASN A 382 -18.16 18.71 -24.53
C ASN A 382 -18.59 17.28 -24.19
N VAL A 383 -19.60 16.77 -24.91
CA VAL A 383 -20.01 15.37 -24.82
C VAL A 383 -19.89 14.71 -26.20
N LEU A 384 -19.15 13.60 -26.26
CA LEU A 384 -19.05 12.74 -27.43
C LEU A 384 -19.63 11.36 -27.10
N ILE A 385 -20.66 10.94 -27.83
CA ILE A 385 -21.28 9.62 -27.69
C ILE A 385 -21.15 8.85 -29.01
N GLY A 386 -20.49 7.70 -28.96
CA GLY A 386 -20.27 6.82 -30.11
C GLY A 386 -21.49 6.00 -30.50
N GLY A 387 -22.34 5.65 -29.53
CA GLY A 387 -23.53 4.84 -29.73
C GLY A 387 -24.85 5.60 -29.74
N ASN A 388 -25.92 4.86 -29.49
CA ASN A 388 -27.29 5.38 -29.43
C ASN A 388 -27.63 5.91 -28.03
N CYS A 389 -28.65 6.75 -27.95
CA CYS A 389 -29.22 7.26 -26.71
C CYS A 389 -30.72 6.95 -26.70
N TYR A 390 -31.18 6.31 -25.62
CA TYR A 390 -32.59 5.94 -25.42
C TYR A 390 -33.06 6.48 -24.09
N HIS A 391 -34.20 7.18 -24.04
CA HIS A 391 -34.80 7.67 -22.79
C HIS A 391 -33.82 8.39 -21.85
N ALA A 392 -32.83 9.09 -22.41
CA ALA A 392 -31.70 9.63 -21.65
C ALA A 392 -31.77 11.17 -21.55
N VAL A 393 -31.12 11.70 -20.51
CA VAL A 393 -30.92 13.15 -20.34
C VAL A 393 -29.44 13.47 -20.51
N ILE A 394 -29.11 14.23 -21.55
CA ILE A 394 -27.72 14.57 -21.90
C ILE A 394 -27.56 16.08 -21.82
N ARG A 395 -26.71 16.55 -20.92
CA ARG A 395 -26.42 17.97 -20.69
C ARG A 395 -24.92 18.23 -20.83
N ALA A 396 -24.57 19.25 -21.61
CA ALA A 396 -23.19 19.67 -21.80
C ALA A 396 -23.08 21.20 -21.70
N GLY A 397 -22.09 21.71 -20.98
CA GLY A 397 -21.73 23.13 -21.07
C GLY A 397 -21.09 23.50 -22.41
N GLY A 398 -20.45 22.53 -23.07
CA GLY A 398 -19.89 22.61 -24.41
C GLY A 398 -20.78 22.00 -25.50
N SER A 399 -20.18 21.65 -26.63
CA SER A 399 -20.89 21.04 -27.77
C SER A 399 -21.15 19.55 -27.55
N ILE A 400 -22.20 19.02 -28.19
CA ILE A 400 -22.56 17.60 -28.12
C ILE A 400 -22.46 16.98 -29.51
N ARG A 401 -21.85 15.81 -29.61
CA ARG A 401 -21.84 14.98 -30.81
C ARG A 401 -22.30 13.56 -30.49
N ILE A 402 -23.35 13.11 -31.15
CA ILE A 402 -23.92 11.75 -30.99
C ILE A 402 -23.88 11.07 -32.35
N TRP A 403 -23.11 9.99 -32.46
CA TRP A 403 -22.99 9.22 -33.71
C TRP A 403 -24.13 8.22 -33.93
N GLY A 404 -24.85 7.85 -32.88
CA GLY A 404 -26.02 6.98 -32.99
C GLY A 404 -27.35 7.72 -33.08
N LYS A 405 -28.43 6.96 -32.89
CA LYS A 405 -29.81 7.47 -32.83
C LYS A 405 -30.10 8.09 -31.46
N VAL A 406 -30.91 9.14 -31.47
CA VAL A 406 -31.40 9.83 -30.26
C VAL A 406 -32.91 9.61 -30.16
N ILE A 407 -33.37 8.74 -29.25
CA ILE A 407 -34.78 8.36 -29.15
C ILE A 407 -35.31 8.64 -27.75
N ASN A 408 -36.44 9.35 -27.65
CA ASN A 408 -37.07 9.73 -26.38
C ASN A 408 -36.12 10.48 -25.41
N CYS A 409 -35.17 11.27 -25.93
CA CYS A 409 -34.14 11.93 -25.12
C CYS A 409 -34.40 13.42 -24.92
N LYS A 410 -33.84 13.97 -23.83
CA LYS A 410 -33.65 15.42 -23.63
C LYS A 410 -32.16 15.74 -23.79
N VAL A 411 -31.79 16.49 -24.82
CA VAL A 411 -30.39 16.82 -25.13
C VAL A 411 -30.20 18.34 -25.14
N SER A 412 -29.27 18.85 -24.31
CA SER A 412 -29.03 20.29 -24.18
C SER A 412 -27.54 20.62 -24.16
N ALA A 413 -27.11 21.51 -25.06
CA ALA A 413 -25.75 22.03 -25.14
C ALA A 413 -25.71 23.54 -24.86
N GLY A 414 -24.83 23.98 -23.97
CA GLY A 414 -24.69 25.37 -23.56
C GLY A 414 -25.82 25.81 -22.63
N VAL A 415 -26.37 27.01 -22.87
CA VAL A 415 -27.46 27.57 -22.05
C VAL A 415 -28.82 27.00 -22.44
N ASP A 416 -29.77 27.10 -21.51
CA ASP A 416 -31.16 26.75 -21.74
C ASP A 416 -31.81 27.69 -22.76
N MET A 417 -32.08 27.17 -23.96
CA MET A 417 -32.61 27.95 -25.07
C MET A 417 -34.09 28.25 -24.92
N ILE A 418 -34.83 27.44 -24.17
CA ILE A 418 -36.24 27.72 -23.89
C ILE A 418 -36.32 29.00 -23.04
N MET A 419 -35.49 29.05 -22.00
CA MET A 419 -35.33 30.24 -21.19
C MET A 419 -34.90 31.45 -22.02
N HIS A 420 -33.83 31.30 -22.83
CA HIS A 420 -33.25 32.40 -23.57
C HIS A 420 -34.14 32.96 -24.70
N LEU A 421 -34.82 32.10 -25.47
CA LEU A 421 -35.57 32.53 -26.66
C LEU A 421 -37.05 32.84 -26.40
N PHE A 422 -37.63 32.31 -25.32
CA PHE A 422 -39.05 32.46 -25.07
C PHE A 422 -39.33 33.13 -23.72
N VAL A 423 -38.74 32.63 -22.64
CA VAL A 423 -39.10 33.09 -21.29
C VAL A 423 -38.53 34.49 -21.01
N ILE A 424 -37.25 34.74 -21.27
CA ILE A 424 -36.63 36.05 -21.08
C ILE A 424 -37.33 37.13 -21.93
N PRO A 425 -37.56 36.94 -23.25
CA PRO A 425 -38.33 37.91 -24.04
C PRO A 425 -39.77 38.11 -23.56
N ALA A 426 -40.43 37.06 -23.04
CA ALA A 426 -41.76 37.19 -22.48
C ALA A 426 -41.77 38.07 -21.22
N ILE A 427 -40.77 37.94 -20.33
CA ILE A 427 -40.60 38.85 -19.18
C ILE A 427 -40.45 40.30 -19.64
N GLY A 428 -39.60 40.55 -20.64
CA GLY A 428 -39.43 41.88 -21.22
C GLY A 428 -40.73 42.44 -21.85
N ASN A 429 -41.50 41.59 -22.55
CA ASN A 429 -42.80 41.97 -23.10
C ASN A 429 -43.83 42.30 -22.01
N ILE A 430 -43.85 41.54 -20.91
CA ILE A 430 -44.71 41.83 -19.77
C ILE A 430 -44.33 43.17 -19.15
N LYS A 431 -43.03 43.43 -18.93
CA LYS A 431 -42.52 44.72 -18.46
C LYS A 431 -43.00 45.87 -19.37
N HIS A 432 -42.87 45.73 -20.69
CA HIS A 432 -43.32 46.74 -21.65
C HIS A 432 -44.84 46.99 -21.60
N ILE A 433 -45.65 45.93 -21.46
CA ILE A 433 -47.10 46.07 -21.27
C ILE A 433 -47.39 46.89 -20.01
N LEU A 434 -46.74 46.56 -18.89
CA LEU A 434 -46.94 47.26 -17.61
C LEU A 434 -46.50 48.72 -17.67
N SER A 435 -45.35 49.02 -18.27
CA SER A 435 -44.90 50.40 -18.50
C SER A 435 -45.91 51.19 -19.35
N THR A 436 -46.48 50.58 -20.39
CA THR A 436 -47.53 51.21 -21.21
C THR A 436 -48.79 51.51 -20.38
N VAL A 437 -49.15 50.64 -19.43
CA VAL A 437 -50.26 50.91 -18.49
C VAL A 437 -49.95 52.12 -17.62
N VAL A 438 -48.74 52.20 -17.05
CA VAL A 438 -48.29 53.34 -16.23
C VAL A 438 -48.35 54.65 -17.04
N GLU A 439 -47.81 54.66 -18.25
CA GLU A 439 -47.80 55.83 -19.14
C GLU A 439 -49.21 56.29 -19.53
N ARG A 440 -50.11 55.35 -19.88
CA ARG A 440 -51.51 55.65 -20.21
C ARG A 440 -52.27 56.26 -19.03
N ILE A 441 -52.11 55.71 -17.83
CA ILE A 441 -52.80 56.25 -16.65
C ILE A 441 -52.22 57.61 -16.25
N ALA A 442 -50.89 57.76 -16.27
CA ALA A 442 -50.21 59.00 -15.91
C ALA A 442 -50.55 60.16 -16.87
N SER A 443 -50.63 59.87 -18.18
CA SER A 443 -51.01 60.87 -19.20
C SER A 443 -52.50 61.24 -19.16
N ALA A 444 -53.39 60.28 -18.87
CA ALA A 444 -54.82 60.53 -18.78
C ALA A 444 -55.24 61.30 -17.52
N TYR A 445 -54.47 61.19 -16.42
CA TYR A 445 -54.83 61.80 -15.13
C TYR A 445 -53.64 62.48 -14.42
N PRO A 446 -53.11 63.60 -14.95
CA PRO A 446 -51.92 64.27 -14.39
C PRO A 446 -52.12 64.81 -12.96
N SER A 447 -53.37 65.04 -12.53
CA SER A 447 -53.69 65.83 -11.32
C SER A 447 -54.55 65.10 -10.28
N ARG A 448 -54.92 63.82 -10.47
CA ARG A 448 -55.81 63.06 -9.56
C ARG A 448 -55.50 61.55 -9.55
N LEU A 449 -54.31 61.17 -9.09
CA LEU A 449 -53.89 59.76 -9.01
C LEU A 449 -54.28 59.03 -7.72
N GLU A 450 -54.95 59.66 -6.75
CA GLU A 450 -55.17 59.03 -5.43
C GLU A 450 -56.47 58.22 -5.29
N ARG A 451 -57.42 58.32 -6.23
CA ARG A 451 -58.69 57.56 -6.17
C ARG A 451 -58.97 56.85 -7.49
N GLY A 452 -58.98 55.51 -7.46
CA GLY A 452 -59.41 54.66 -8.58
C GLY A 452 -58.30 54.03 -9.42
N VAL A 453 -57.01 54.17 -9.05
CA VAL A 453 -55.87 53.56 -9.78
C VAL A 453 -56.06 52.07 -9.95
N GLY A 454 -56.40 51.33 -8.89
CA GLY A 454 -56.63 49.89 -8.98
C GLY A 454 -57.72 49.49 -9.97
N HIS A 455 -58.80 50.28 -10.08
CA HIS A 455 -59.84 50.04 -11.08
C HIS A 455 -59.34 50.31 -12.50
N MET A 456 -58.62 51.41 -12.72
CA MET A 456 -58.04 51.73 -14.03
C MET A 456 -57.04 50.66 -14.48
N VAL A 457 -56.17 50.22 -13.57
CA VAL A 457 -55.20 49.15 -13.81
C VAL A 457 -55.93 47.83 -14.11
N TYR A 458 -56.91 47.46 -13.30
CA TYR A 458 -57.72 46.27 -13.51
C TYR A 458 -58.40 46.28 -14.89
N THR A 459 -59.02 47.39 -15.28
CA THR A 459 -59.68 47.53 -16.59
C THR A 459 -58.68 47.34 -17.74
N ILE A 460 -57.58 48.09 -17.75
CA ILE A 460 -56.57 48.01 -18.82
C ILE A 460 -55.93 46.62 -18.91
N LEU A 461 -55.62 46.01 -17.77
CA LEU A 461 -55.01 44.67 -17.74
C LEU A 461 -55.99 43.56 -18.16
N ASN A 462 -57.28 43.66 -17.79
CA ASN A 462 -58.27 42.68 -18.22
C ASN A 462 -58.67 42.82 -19.69
N GLU A 463 -58.66 44.03 -20.24
CA GLU A 463 -58.80 44.26 -21.68
C GLU A 463 -57.61 43.68 -22.46
N SER A 464 -56.43 43.65 -21.84
CA SER A 464 -55.21 43.07 -22.41
C SER A 464 -55.18 41.53 -22.29
N LYS A 465 -55.83 40.83 -23.24
CA LYS A 465 -55.66 39.37 -23.42
C LYS A 465 -54.19 38.94 -23.61
N LYS A 466 -53.31 39.87 -24.00
CA LYS A 466 -51.90 39.64 -24.27
C LYS A 466 -51.12 39.26 -23.01
N LEU A 467 -51.39 39.90 -21.87
CA LEU A 467 -50.64 39.64 -20.62
C LEU A 467 -50.93 38.22 -20.11
N LYS A 468 -52.22 37.84 -20.00
CA LYS A 468 -52.62 36.50 -19.56
C LYS A 468 -52.00 35.41 -20.44
N LYS A 469 -52.08 35.60 -21.76
CA LYS A 469 -51.49 34.68 -22.72
C LYS A 469 -49.97 34.53 -22.57
N LEU A 470 -49.22 35.63 -22.38
CA LEU A 470 -47.77 35.57 -22.18
C LEU A 470 -47.39 34.76 -20.93
N VAL A 471 -48.14 34.94 -19.84
CA VAL A 471 -47.90 34.19 -18.60
C VAL A 471 -48.23 32.70 -18.79
N GLU A 472 -49.35 32.37 -19.43
CA GLU A 472 -49.72 30.98 -19.76
C GLU A 472 -48.68 30.33 -20.70
N ASP A 473 -48.21 31.06 -21.71
CA ASP A 473 -47.17 30.60 -22.63
C ASP A 473 -45.86 30.33 -21.88
N MET A 474 -45.46 31.21 -20.94
CA MET A 474 -44.30 30.97 -20.09
C MET A 474 -44.46 29.69 -19.25
N GLU A 475 -45.60 29.49 -18.59
CA GLU A 475 -45.87 28.27 -17.80
C GLU A 475 -45.75 27.01 -18.64
N ASN A 476 -46.33 27.02 -19.84
CA ASN A 476 -46.26 25.89 -20.77
C ASN A 476 -44.82 25.61 -21.23
N MET A 477 -44.01 26.65 -21.44
CA MET A 477 -42.60 26.50 -21.83
C MET A 477 -41.76 25.90 -20.70
N LEU A 478 -42.04 26.24 -19.44
CA LEU A 478 -41.31 25.71 -18.30
C LEU A 478 -41.48 24.20 -18.12
N LEU A 479 -42.53 23.58 -18.67
CA LEU A 479 -42.70 22.11 -18.67
C LEU A 479 -41.60 21.35 -19.41
N TYR A 480 -40.87 22.01 -20.31
CA TYR A 480 -39.85 21.41 -21.15
C TYR A 480 -38.42 21.65 -20.62
N THR A 481 -38.27 22.34 -19.49
CA THR A 481 -36.97 22.59 -18.86
C THR A 481 -36.98 22.31 -17.35
N GLU A 482 -35.81 21.98 -16.82
CA GLU A 482 -35.58 21.63 -15.40
C GLU A 482 -34.30 22.33 -14.92
N SER A 483 -34.09 23.58 -15.33
CA SER A 483 -32.94 24.40 -14.95
C SER A 483 -33.21 25.21 -13.68
N GLU A 484 -32.18 25.61 -12.93
CA GLU A 484 -32.33 26.55 -11.80
C GLU A 484 -33.00 27.86 -12.23
N ASP A 485 -32.80 28.28 -13.49
CA ASP A 485 -33.45 29.46 -14.05
C ASP A 485 -34.97 29.25 -14.22
N ALA A 486 -35.42 28.01 -14.44
CA ALA A 486 -36.84 27.68 -14.53
C ALA A 486 -37.57 27.94 -13.19
N GLU A 487 -36.93 27.62 -12.06
CA GLU A 487 -37.47 27.93 -10.73
C GLU A 487 -37.59 29.43 -10.50
N ARG A 488 -36.56 30.21 -10.90
CA ARG A 488 -36.60 31.67 -10.85
C ARG A 488 -37.74 32.24 -11.72
N ALA A 489 -37.92 31.72 -12.93
CA ALA A 489 -39.02 32.13 -13.81
C ALA A 489 -40.39 31.77 -13.23
N SER A 490 -40.53 30.62 -12.58
CA SER A 490 -41.75 30.25 -11.85
C SER A 490 -42.07 31.24 -10.73
N ALA A 491 -41.06 31.72 -10.00
CA ALA A 491 -41.25 32.76 -8.99
C ALA A 491 -41.74 34.09 -9.60
N VAL A 492 -41.22 34.47 -10.78
CA VAL A 492 -41.69 35.63 -11.54
C VAL A 492 -43.17 35.48 -11.92
N ILE A 493 -43.55 34.34 -12.49
CA ILE A 493 -44.94 34.02 -12.86
C ILE A 493 -45.86 34.12 -11.64
N SER A 494 -45.47 33.51 -10.53
CA SER A 494 -46.24 33.51 -9.29
C SER A 494 -46.49 34.93 -8.77
N LYS A 495 -45.45 35.78 -8.78
CA LYS A 495 -45.57 37.18 -8.36
C LYS A 495 -46.52 37.96 -9.27
N ILE A 496 -46.36 37.84 -10.60
CA ILE A 496 -47.26 38.49 -11.58
C ILE A 496 -48.71 38.08 -11.32
N LYS A 497 -48.99 36.79 -11.17
CA LYS A 497 -50.36 36.30 -10.90
C LYS A 497 -50.92 36.85 -9.59
N LYS A 498 -50.12 36.84 -8.52
CA LYS A 498 -50.52 37.31 -7.20
C LYS A 498 -50.85 38.81 -7.17
N GLU A 499 -50.15 39.62 -7.94
CA GLU A 499 -50.27 41.08 -7.88
C GLU A 499 -51.19 41.66 -8.96
N LEU A 500 -51.30 41.01 -10.13
CA LEU A 500 -51.93 41.59 -11.32
C LEU A 500 -53.16 40.82 -11.84
N PHE A 501 -53.36 39.56 -11.44
CA PHE A 501 -54.44 38.74 -12.02
C PHE A 501 -55.69 38.71 -11.12
N GLY A 502 -56.86 38.63 -11.75
CA GLY A 502 -58.14 38.60 -11.06
C GLY A 502 -58.41 39.90 -10.31
N THR A 503 -59.07 39.81 -9.16
CA THR A 503 -59.39 40.97 -8.31
C THR A 503 -58.16 41.58 -7.63
N ASN A 504 -57.00 40.93 -7.69
CA ASN A 504 -55.78 41.41 -7.02
C ASN A 504 -55.32 42.77 -7.56
N ALA A 505 -55.53 43.04 -8.85
CA ALA A 505 -55.17 44.33 -9.46
C ALA A 505 -55.96 45.51 -8.86
N LEU A 506 -57.15 45.26 -8.27
CA LEU A 506 -57.94 46.30 -7.59
C LEU A 506 -57.28 46.80 -6.30
N HIS A 507 -56.36 46.02 -5.72
CA HIS A 507 -55.61 46.40 -4.52
C HIS A 507 -54.45 47.36 -4.81
N ILE A 508 -54.16 47.65 -6.08
CA ILE A 508 -53.15 48.64 -6.47
C ILE A 508 -53.69 50.04 -6.15
N ARG A 509 -52.99 50.75 -5.27
CA ARG A 509 -53.35 52.09 -4.77
C ARG A 509 -52.56 53.19 -5.48
N THR A 510 -51.33 52.91 -5.92
CA THR A 510 -50.45 53.89 -6.56
C THR A 510 -49.80 53.30 -7.81
N LEU A 511 -49.41 54.16 -8.76
CA LEU A 511 -48.63 53.72 -9.92
C LEU A 511 -47.22 53.25 -9.55
N ASP A 512 -46.68 53.70 -8.41
CA ASP A 512 -45.36 53.26 -7.96
C ASP A 512 -45.33 51.76 -7.66
N GLN A 513 -46.45 51.17 -7.21
CA GLN A 513 -46.55 49.70 -7.06
C GLN A 513 -46.37 48.97 -8.40
N ILE A 514 -46.83 49.53 -9.52
CA ILE A 514 -46.58 48.92 -10.84
C ILE A 514 -45.13 49.16 -11.28
N LYS A 515 -44.57 50.33 -10.98
CA LYS A 515 -43.15 50.62 -11.26
C LYS A 515 -42.23 49.67 -10.48
N GLU A 516 -42.57 49.32 -9.25
CA GLU A 516 -41.86 48.31 -8.44
C GLU A 516 -41.91 46.93 -9.10
N ILE A 517 -43.05 46.53 -9.68
CA ILE A 517 -43.16 45.30 -10.47
C ILE A 517 -42.27 45.38 -11.71
N CYS A 518 -42.29 46.48 -12.46
CA CYS A 518 -41.41 46.68 -13.61
C CYS A 518 -39.93 46.58 -13.23
N ALA A 519 -39.52 47.21 -12.13
CA ALA A 519 -38.15 47.15 -11.61
C ALA A 519 -37.76 45.72 -11.21
N PHE A 520 -38.66 44.98 -10.57
CA PHE A 520 -38.46 43.56 -10.27
C PHE A 520 -38.29 42.73 -11.55
N LEU A 521 -39.15 42.91 -12.56
CA LEU A 521 -39.04 42.18 -13.82
C LEU A 521 -37.74 42.50 -14.56
N GLU A 522 -37.30 43.76 -14.52
CA GLU A 522 -36.03 44.20 -15.08
C GLU A 522 -34.83 43.55 -14.39
N GLU A 523 -34.82 43.52 -13.06
CA GLU A 523 -33.79 42.84 -12.28
C GLU A 523 -33.72 41.34 -12.64
N GLN A 524 -34.87 40.67 -12.72
CA GLN A 524 -34.91 39.24 -13.08
C GLN A 524 -34.49 38.99 -14.53
N GLU A 525 -34.89 39.85 -15.46
CA GLU A 525 -34.47 39.80 -16.86
C GLU A 525 -32.94 39.94 -16.96
N ASP A 526 -32.35 40.94 -16.30
CA ASP A 526 -30.90 41.20 -16.30
C ASP A 526 -30.11 40.04 -15.70
N LEU A 527 -30.57 39.48 -14.58
CA LEU A 527 -29.95 38.31 -13.95
C LEU A 527 -29.94 37.10 -14.90
N LEU A 528 -31.05 36.84 -15.59
CA LEU A 528 -31.15 35.74 -16.55
C LEU A 528 -30.28 35.99 -17.81
N ARG A 529 -30.15 37.26 -18.25
CA ARG A 529 -29.32 37.64 -19.40
C ARG A 529 -27.81 37.63 -19.13
N LYS A 530 -27.38 37.81 -17.88
CA LYS A 530 -25.95 37.82 -17.49
C LYS A 530 -25.24 36.48 -17.74
N ARG A 531 -25.94 35.38 -18.01
CA ARG A 531 -25.32 34.09 -18.32
C ARG A 531 -24.52 34.17 -19.62
N HIS A 532 -23.23 33.83 -19.56
CA HIS A 532 -22.37 33.78 -20.72
C HIS A 532 -22.85 32.70 -21.71
N ILE A 533 -23.18 33.10 -22.93
CA ILE A 533 -23.65 32.20 -23.99
C ILE A 533 -22.45 31.83 -24.86
N ALA A 534 -21.71 30.80 -24.45
CA ALA A 534 -20.78 30.16 -25.38
C ALA A 534 -21.60 29.56 -26.53
N SER A 535 -21.18 29.79 -27.77
CA SER A 535 -21.86 29.17 -28.92
C SER A 535 -21.50 27.68 -28.97
N THR A 536 -22.48 26.83 -28.69
CA THR A 536 -22.30 25.37 -28.65
C THR A 536 -23.19 24.72 -29.69
N ASN A 537 -22.68 23.68 -30.34
CA ASN A 537 -23.40 23.01 -31.41
C ASN A 537 -23.81 21.60 -30.97
N ILE A 538 -24.92 21.12 -31.53
CA ILE A 538 -25.30 19.71 -31.43
C ILE A 538 -25.21 19.09 -32.82
N THR A 539 -24.49 17.98 -32.93
CA THR A 539 -24.47 17.17 -34.15
C THR A 539 -24.96 15.76 -33.82
N LEU A 540 -25.94 15.27 -34.57
CA LEU A 540 -26.51 13.94 -34.38
C LEU A 540 -26.90 13.29 -35.71
N GLU A 541 -26.99 11.96 -35.74
CA GLU A 541 -27.40 11.24 -36.95
C GLU A 541 -28.92 11.24 -37.16
N TYR A 542 -29.69 11.03 -36.09
CA TYR A 542 -31.13 10.87 -36.16
C TYR A 542 -31.77 11.17 -34.82
N CYS A 543 -32.94 11.82 -34.81
CA CYS A 543 -33.72 11.98 -33.58
C CYS A 543 -35.20 11.63 -33.73
N GLU A 544 -35.76 11.03 -32.69
CA GLU A 544 -37.16 10.65 -32.59
C GLU A 544 -37.74 10.94 -31.21
N ASN A 545 -38.94 11.51 -31.16
CA ASN A 545 -39.66 11.84 -29.93
C ASN A 545 -38.77 12.56 -28.88
N SER A 546 -37.84 13.40 -29.34
CA SER A 546 -36.80 13.98 -28.49
C SER A 546 -36.89 15.51 -28.45
N VAL A 547 -36.37 16.09 -27.37
CA VAL A 547 -36.20 17.54 -27.22
C VAL A 547 -34.72 17.86 -27.25
N ILE A 548 -34.32 18.69 -28.21
CA ILE A 548 -32.91 18.97 -28.51
C ILE A 548 -32.72 20.47 -28.59
N GLN A 549 -31.83 21.02 -27.76
CA GLN A 549 -31.62 22.45 -27.70
C GLN A 549 -30.15 22.87 -27.58
N CYS A 550 -29.75 23.95 -28.27
CA CYS A 550 -28.39 24.49 -28.14
C CYS A 550 -28.24 25.98 -28.42
N SER A 551 -27.23 26.58 -27.79
CA SER A 551 -26.86 27.99 -27.94
C SER A 551 -26.19 28.37 -29.27
N GLY A 552 -25.95 27.39 -30.14
CA GLY A 552 -25.43 27.57 -31.49
C GLY A 552 -26.37 26.95 -32.52
N SER A 553 -25.89 25.95 -33.24
CA SER A 553 -26.61 25.29 -34.34
C SER A 553 -26.79 23.79 -34.10
N ILE A 554 -27.93 23.25 -34.54
CA ILE A 554 -28.20 21.83 -34.59
C ILE A 554 -27.96 21.33 -36.01
N THR A 555 -27.14 20.29 -36.16
CA THR A 555 -26.92 19.61 -37.43
C THR A 555 -27.38 18.16 -37.33
N VAL A 556 -28.31 17.77 -38.20
CA VAL A 556 -28.77 16.38 -38.37
C VAL A 556 -28.09 15.80 -39.60
N MET A 557 -27.25 14.80 -39.39
CA MET A 557 -26.38 14.22 -40.42
C MET A 557 -27.06 13.11 -41.23
N GLY A 558 -27.95 12.36 -40.59
CA GLY A 558 -28.58 11.17 -41.16
C GLY A 558 -30.03 11.41 -41.61
N ARG A 559 -30.89 10.40 -41.41
CA ARG A 559 -32.24 10.32 -42.02
C ARG A 559 -33.22 11.42 -41.60
N GLY A 560 -32.93 12.12 -40.52
CA GLY A 560 -33.67 13.31 -40.12
C GLY A 560 -34.26 13.27 -38.72
N SER A 561 -35.39 13.95 -38.53
CA SER A 561 -36.00 14.19 -37.22
C SER A 561 -37.50 13.86 -37.24
N TYR A 562 -37.94 13.03 -36.31
CA TYR A 562 -39.30 12.51 -36.25
C TYR A 562 -39.95 12.88 -34.91
N ARG A 563 -41.08 13.58 -34.95
CA ARG A 563 -41.88 14.01 -33.78
C ARG A 563 -41.01 14.64 -32.68
N SER A 564 -39.99 15.39 -33.08
CA SER A 564 -38.96 15.92 -32.19
C SER A 564 -38.99 17.45 -32.21
N ASN A 565 -38.61 18.05 -31.08
CA ASN A 565 -38.53 19.49 -30.93
C ASN A 565 -37.06 19.90 -30.94
N LEU A 566 -36.65 20.64 -31.97
CA LEU A 566 -35.28 21.09 -32.16
C LEU A 566 -35.26 22.60 -31.99
N ILE A 567 -34.46 23.12 -31.06
CA ILE A 567 -34.42 24.55 -30.70
C ILE A 567 -32.96 25.04 -30.76
N ALA A 568 -32.64 25.89 -31.72
CA ALA A 568 -31.29 26.40 -31.91
C ALA A 568 -31.27 27.93 -31.93
N LYS A 569 -30.24 28.53 -31.32
CA LYS A 569 -30.04 29.98 -31.41
C LYS A 569 -29.80 30.43 -32.86
N ASN A 570 -29.03 29.67 -33.64
CA ASN A 570 -28.61 30.08 -34.98
C ASN A 570 -29.32 29.29 -36.08
N HIS A 571 -28.90 28.05 -36.32
CA HIS A 571 -29.34 27.27 -37.47
C HIS A 571 -29.80 25.87 -37.09
N ILE A 572 -30.79 25.34 -37.80
CA ILE A 572 -31.10 23.91 -37.85
C ILE A 572 -30.86 23.41 -39.26
N LEU A 573 -29.93 22.47 -39.40
CA LEU A 573 -29.43 22.00 -40.69
C LEU A 573 -29.56 20.49 -40.81
N GLN A 574 -30.44 20.02 -41.69
CA GLN A 574 -30.35 18.67 -42.24
C GLN A 574 -29.27 18.66 -43.33
N LYS A 575 -28.25 17.83 -43.19
CA LYS A 575 -27.18 17.73 -44.18
C LYS A 575 -27.61 16.99 -45.44
N ARG A 576 -28.46 15.98 -45.28
CA ARG A 576 -29.00 15.18 -46.37
C ARG A 576 -30.11 15.92 -47.12
N ALA A 577 -30.05 15.90 -48.44
CA ALA A 577 -31.09 16.47 -49.29
C ALA A 577 -32.40 15.65 -49.24
N ASP A 578 -32.30 14.36 -48.93
CA ASP A 578 -33.40 13.42 -48.70
C ASP A 578 -33.72 13.25 -47.20
N GLY A 579 -33.11 14.04 -46.33
CA GLY A 579 -33.36 14.02 -44.89
C GLY A 579 -34.75 14.56 -44.55
N VAL A 580 -35.48 13.82 -43.71
CA VAL A 580 -36.92 14.02 -43.50
C VAL A 580 -37.19 14.66 -42.14
N VAL A 581 -38.09 15.64 -42.10
CA VAL A 581 -38.64 16.24 -40.88
C VAL A 581 -40.12 15.92 -40.81
N ILE A 582 -40.54 15.03 -39.91
CA ILE A 582 -41.95 14.64 -39.76
C ILE A 582 -42.41 14.91 -38.33
N GLY A 583 -43.33 15.85 -38.16
CA GLY A 583 -43.91 16.17 -36.85
C GLY A 583 -42.96 16.91 -35.91
N GLY A 584 -43.52 17.40 -34.80
CA GLY A 584 -42.78 18.23 -33.84
C GLY A 584 -42.56 19.66 -34.34
N ALA A 585 -41.61 20.36 -33.71
CA ALA A 585 -41.30 21.75 -33.97
C ALA A 585 -39.80 22.00 -34.15
N LEU A 586 -39.42 22.65 -35.25
CA LEU A 586 -38.07 23.18 -35.46
C LEU A 586 -38.12 24.68 -35.22
N VAL A 587 -37.34 25.19 -34.25
CA VAL A 587 -37.20 26.61 -33.96
C VAL A 587 -35.74 27.04 -34.09
N ALA A 588 -35.45 27.95 -35.01
CA ALA A 588 -34.11 28.51 -35.20
C ALA A 588 -34.15 30.04 -35.11
N GLY A 589 -33.05 30.69 -34.72
CA GLY A 589 -32.95 32.15 -34.87
C GLY A 589 -32.94 32.56 -36.33
N LYS A 590 -31.97 32.04 -37.09
CA LYS A 590 -31.63 32.56 -38.43
C LYS A 590 -32.10 31.69 -39.59
N MET A 591 -31.93 30.37 -39.51
CA MET A 591 -32.17 29.50 -40.67
C MET A 591 -32.61 28.10 -40.31
N ILE A 592 -33.55 27.58 -41.09
CA ILE A 592 -33.86 26.15 -41.15
C ILE A 592 -33.60 25.66 -42.58
N LYS A 593 -32.74 24.66 -42.70
CA LYS A 593 -32.50 23.93 -43.96
C LYS A 593 -32.88 22.47 -43.78
N ALA A 594 -33.84 21.99 -44.56
CA ALA A 594 -34.32 20.62 -44.55
C ALA A 594 -34.32 20.01 -45.97
N GLY A 595 -34.39 18.68 -46.06
CA GLY A 595 -34.66 18.01 -47.32
C GLY A 595 -36.16 17.98 -47.59
N ILE A 596 -36.86 17.09 -46.90
CA ILE A 596 -38.31 16.91 -46.99
C ILE A 596 -38.93 17.33 -45.65
N VAL A 597 -39.97 18.15 -45.66
CA VAL A 597 -40.70 18.58 -44.46
C VAL A 597 -42.17 18.17 -44.55
N GLY A 598 -42.67 17.55 -43.49
CA GLY A 598 -44.00 16.95 -43.43
C GLY A 598 -44.04 15.53 -44.00
N SER A 599 -45.25 14.96 -44.08
CA SER A 599 -45.49 13.64 -44.67
C SER A 599 -46.77 13.63 -45.52
N THR A 600 -46.87 12.65 -46.42
CA THR A 600 -48.11 12.39 -47.17
C THR A 600 -49.29 12.00 -46.28
N ALA A 601 -49.02 11.52 -45.07
CA ALA A 601 -50.05 11.27 -44.04
C ALA A 601 -50.58 12.56 -43.38
N GLY A 602 -50.12 13.75 -43.79
CA GLY A 602 -50.61 15.03 -43.28
C GLY A 602 -50.20 15.32 -41.84
N ILE A 603 -49.09 14.73 -41.36
CA ILE A 603 -48.60 14.96 -40.00
C ILE A 603 -48.18 16.43 -39.86
N LYS A 604 -48.87 17.14 -38.95
CA LYS A 604 -48.60 18.55 -38.68
C LYS A 604 -47.15 18.76 -38.24
N THR A 605 -46.42 19.57 -39.00
CA THR A 605 -45.00 19.84 -38.79
C THR A 605 -44.78 21.34 -38.73
N TYR A 606 -44.14 21.83 -37.66
CA TYR A 606 -43.97 23.27 -37.43
C TYR A 606 -42.51 23.69 -37.58
N CYS A 607 -42.27 24.75 -38.35
CA CYS A 607 -40.97 25.37 -38.52
C CYS A 607 -41.08 26.86 -38.19
N ARG A 608 -40.28 27.36 -37.24
CA ARG A 608 -40.24 28.76 -36.84
C ARG A 608 -38.82 29.31 -36.93
N ILE A 609 -38.67 30.42 -37.62
CA ILE A 609 -37.46 31.21 -37.68
C ILE A 609 -37.76 32.53 -36.97
N LEU A 610 -37.00 32.85 -35.92
CA LEU A 610 -37.29 33.97 -35.05
C LEU A 610 -36.88 35.32 -35.66
N ASP A 611 -35.77 35.33 -36.40
CA ASP A 611 -35.26 36.54 -37.04
C ASP A 611 -36.11 36.87 -38.27
N ALA A 612 -36.50 38.15 -38.40
CA ALA A 612 -37.40 38.60 -39.46
C ALA A 612 -36.77 38.50 -40.86
N ASP A 613 -35.44 38.60 -40.96
CA ASP A 613 -34.63 38.43 -42.16
C ASP A 613 -34.10 36.98 -42.32
N GLY A 614 -34.57 36.07 -41.47
CA GLY A 614 -34.18 34.66 -41.51
C GLY A 614 -34.69 33.93 -42.76
N SER A 615 -34.17 32.71 -42.99
CA SER A 615 -34.50 31.95 -44.21
C SER A 615 -34.88 30.50 -43.95
N PHE A 616 -35.90 30.04 -44.67
CA PHE A 616 -36.30 28.64 -44.73
C PHE A 616 -35.95 28.06 -46.10
N LYS A 617 -35.33 26.86 -46.12
CA LYS A 617 -35.02 26.13 -47.36
C LYS A 617 -35.40 24.66 -47.19
N ALA A 618 -36.25 24.15 -48.08
CA ALA A 618 -36.56 22.73 -48.20
C ALA A 618 -36.57 22.31 -49.67
N THR A 619 -36.20 21.07 -49.96
CA THR A 619 -36.39 20.45 -51.28
C THR A 619 -37.87 20.20 -51.54
N GLN A 620 -38.62 19.79 -50.51
CA GLN A 620 -40.05 19.48 -50.59
C GLN A 620 -40.78 19.77 -49.27
N CYS A 621 -42.00 20.29 -49.37
CA CYS A 621 -42.93 20.44 -48.25
C CYS A 621 -44.24 19.70 -48.55
N HIS A 622 -44.75 18.96 -47.57
CA HIS A 622 -46.05 18.29 -47.64
C HIS A 622 -47.15 19.09 -46.93
N LEU A 623 -48.41 18.70 -47.21
CA LEU A 623 -49.62 19.24 -46.56
C LEU A 623 -49.50 19.27 -45.03
N ASN A 624 -50.07 20.30 -44.41
CA ASN A 624 -50.03 20.57 -42.96
C ASN A 624 -48.65 20.95 -42.42
N THR A 625 -47.73 21.36 -43.30
CA THR A 625 -46.47 22.00 -42.90
C THR A 625 -46.72 23.49 -42.68
N ILE A 626 -46.44 23.96 -41.47
CA ILE A 626 -46.58 25.37 -41.09
C ILE A 626 -45.19 25.97 -40.91
N ILE A 627 -44.91 27.02 -41.67
CA ILE A 627 -43.64 27.75 -41.63
C ILE A 627 -43.92 29.16 -41.17
N ARG A 628 -43.16 29.63 -40.18
CA ARG A 628 -43.21 31.01 -39.70
C ARG A 628 -41.82 31.62 -39.75
N VAL A 629 -41.67 32.75 -40.43
CA VAL A 629 -40.43 33.54 -40.48
C VAL A 629 -40.76 34.93 -39.93
N GLY A 630 -40.22 35.27 -38.76
CA GLY A 630 -40.67 36.42 -37.99
C GLY A 630 -42.19 36.37 -37.74
N GLU A 631 -42.91 37.34 -38.29
CA GLU A 631 -44.38 37.42 -38.23
C GLU A 631 -45.09 36.81 -39.45
N GLN A 632 -44.37 36.48 -40.53
CA GLN A 632 -44.96 35.90 -41.74
C GLN A 632 -45.23 34.41 -41.56
N VAL A 633 -46.41 33.95 -41.97
CA VAL A 633 -46.83 32.54 -41.87
C VAL A 633 -47.17 32.00 -43.25
N THR A 634 -46.67 30.81 -43.57
CA THR A 634 -46.96 30.05 -44.79
C THR A 634 -47.39 28.64 -44.40
N THR A 635 -48.50 28.18 -44.97
CA THR A 635 -49.02 26.81 -44.78
C THR A 635 -49.06 26.11 -46.13
N TYR A 636 -48.50 24.91 -46.19
CA TYR A 636 -48.51 24.05 -47.37
C TYR A 636 -49.62 23.00 -47.31
#